data_AF-A0A7X7KZI3-F1
#
_entry.id   AF-A0A7X7KZI3-F1
#
_cell.length_a   1.000
_cell.length_b   1.000
_cell.length_c   1.000
_cell.angle_alpha   90.00
_cell.angle_beta   90.00
_cell.angle_gamma   90.00
#
_symmetry.space_group_name_H-M   'P 1'
#
loop_
_entity.id
_entity.type
_entity.pdbx_description
1 polymer ?
#
loop_
_entity_poly.entity_id
_entity_poly.type
_entity_poly.pdbx_seq_one_letter_code
_entity_poly.pdbx_strand_id
1 'polypeptide(L)'
;GACADMGSVSDRVLWLANDVAQAINALGLGPRYVGMYAYNEHSPPPAIAGHSNVIVNIATSFIRGGYSVEELVEGWRASGVTLGIRDYHDVFTWSHDLPRRARGGNLSYLSETIPFFYERRARFMNSESSDSWGANGLGYWLSPLMLWDVDQARRLDVWIDDFLNRAFETAAGPMRAFYELLNTDRSLQTDENVIARMYACLAEAYACGPSPAVRARLDDLVLYTRYVELYHHYRGASGEARQAGFEAVVRHAYRMRDRYMVLTQAIYYNDQFRDDAVSIPPEAVWGVKEPDNPWKDSTPYAAAEIAALVTNGMAAFPVDEPAFEPATFSRNLVPSTPLQPPALPAGSATLADRGTRRYCLWLDEPGSFTLDVRGGMITHYQDRGNVRITLSVWRDNAFTPVAFDASVPPDNTLHTVTLASPHAGLHALDISDGSDKTMIVQPDGLPLTYYTPIEAPEAIPGTWTLYVYVPPRTAVFGGFASTLTGRLRDGSGTVRLEFSQMERPGYFAVPVPTGGDGAFWKFESCTGHRIPMTVPPCLAKTPAELLLPAEVVHYTPPEPVWGDGATCSATGITQNAAWIGGLLLATGAAPATVTLYWGDGVSWIGQVDLGSIAPGPFQRRITGLTPGTAYVFRAFAWHPYGSAWSEPGWFTTLNTLPFAETFESRSTGPLHLQHGWISDPTGAAQVVQHALQTPAGTRFGTLQSGRTRQDFGAAAMSTHLIWTDLLLRPARSTAPADGLAPSVREPPPEGAGTAMFYVDYVTGVIMVYDGREVRALTETPPLAPGEWGRFTVRSDYTAKTWSLWLNGSLLARDLGFFDTTCESFSSLTLDEPATLASPTAFDNIRIALDWNGRPAGVVVIDDDGDGICDDWERGWFGSLTVAAAASDQDGDGSLDREEFLAGTDPLDPGSRLVISAIVPGAAGRLTMQWPSAPERIYALVAKTNLADAAWSPVQTRIAATAPTNTLSIPVSPAARSFFRIRLESAP
;
A
#
# COMPACT_ATOMS: atom_id res chain seq x y z
N GLY A 1 -10.37 67.76 41.72
CA GLY A 1 -11.58 68.54 41.34
C GLY A 1 -12.76 67.60 41.45
N ALA A 2 -13.93 68.07 41.89
CA ALA A 2 -15.03 67.25 42.41
C ALA A 2 -15.42 66.01 41.56
N CYS A 3 -15.26 66.04 40.23
CA CYS A 3 -15.54 64.89 39.37
C CYS A 3 -14.50 63.76 39.45
N ALA A 4 -13.23 64.05 39.77
CA ALA A 4 -12.19 63.04 39.94
C ALA A 4 -12.38 62.22 41.23
N ASP A 5 -13.02 62.81 42.24
CA ASP A 5 -13.31 62.17 43.51
C ASP A 5 -14.45 61.13 43.39
N MET A 6 -15.18 61.13 42.26
CA MET A 6 -16.24 60.16 41.92
C MET A 6 -15.72 58.86 41.30
N GLY A 7 -14.40 58.72 41.10
CA GLY A 7 -13.77 57.51 40.58
C GLY A 7 -13.48 57.52 39.07
N SER A 8 -13.40 56.32 38.49
CA SER A 8 -13.12 56.11 37.07
C SER A 8 -14.19 56.74 36.17
N VAL A 9 -13.95 56.80 34.86
CA VAL A 9 -14.98 57.27 33.92
C VAL A 9 -16.19 56.33 33.96
N SER A 10 -15.97 55.02 34.07
CA SER A 10 -17.03 54.02 34.24
C SER A 10 -17.84 54.23 35.51
N ASP A 11 -17.21 54.55 36.65
CA ASP A 11 -17.91 54.84 37.90
C ASP A 11 -18.86 56.04 37.76
N ARG A 12 -18.38 57.11 37.13
CA ARG A 12 -19.17 58.32 36.90
C ARG A 12 -20.39 58.07 36.01
N VAL A 13 -20.21 57.29 34.93
CA VAL A 13 -21.30 56.98 34.01
C VAL A 13 -22.32 56.03 34.65
N LEU A 14 -21.86 54.98 35.34
CA LEU A 14 -22.77 54.05 36.03
C LEU A 14 -23.51 54.73 37.19
N TRP A 15 -22.85 55.64 37.91
CA TRP A 15 -23.49 56.41 38.97
C TRP A 15 -24.69 57.22 38.44
N LEU A 16 -24.50 57.91 37.30
CA LEU A 16 -25.58 58.64 36.65
C LEU A 16 -26.70 57.71 36.19
N ALA A 17 -26.36 56.56 35.59
CA ALA A 17 -27.35 55.58 35.15
C ALA A 17 -28.18 55.02 36.32
N ASN A 18 -27.52 54.76 37.45
CA ASN A 18 -28.17 54.32 38.69
C ASN A 18 -29.14 55.38 39.23
N ASP A 19 -28.70 56.64 39.32
CA ASP A 19 -29.53 57.74 39.82
C ASP A 19 -30.76 57.98 38.94
N VAL A 20 -30.57 57.96 37.61
CA VAL A 20 -31.68 58.05 36.65
C VAL A 20 -32.63 56.86 36.81
N ALA A 21 -32.11 55.63 36.92
CA ALA A 21 -32.94 54.45 37.09
C ALA A 21 -33.77 54.52 38.37
N GLN A 22 -33.20 54.99 39.47
CA GLN A 22 -33.93 55.22 40.72
C GLN A 22 -35.01 56.30 40.55
N ALA A 23 -34.66 57.44 39.96
CA ALA A 23 -35.57 58.58 39.80
C ALA A 23 -36.79 58.24 38.93
N ILE A 24 -36.60 57.57 37.78
CA ILE A 24 -37.71 57.25 36.88
C ILE A 24 -38.65 56.17 37.46
N ASN A 25 -38.11 55.22 38.24
CA ASN A 25 -38.93 54.18 38.86
C ASN A 25 -39.71 54.70 40.08
N ALA A 26 -39.29 55.81 40.68
CA ALA A 26 -40.05 56.51 41.71
C ALA A 26 -41.31 57.23 41.16
N LEU A 27 -41.45 57.39 39.84
CA LEU A 27 -42.60 58.09 39.22
C LEU A 27 -43.90 57.27 39.16
N GLY A 28 -43.87 55.99 39.56
CA GLY A 28 -45.06 55.14 39.54
C GLY A 28 -45.53 54.70 38.14
N LEU A 29 -44.65 54.76 37.13
CA LEU A 29 -44.96 54.43 35.73
C LEU A 29 -44.78 52.94 35.39
N GLY A 30 -44.71 52.06 36.39
CA GLY A 30 -44.26 50.68 36.26
C GLY A 30 -42.74 50.55 36.08
N PRO A 31 -42.20 49.32 35.94
CA PRO A 31 -40.75 49.11 35.78
C PRO A 31 -40.21 49.80 34.53
N ARG A 32 -39.24 50.70 34.72
CA ARG A 32 -38.49 51.38 33.65
C ARG A 32 -37.02 51.04 33.75
N TYR A 33 -36.37 50.92 32.59
CA TYR A 33 -34.96 50.54 32.50
C TYR A 33 -34.14 51.66 31.86
N VAL A 34 -32.89 51.80 32.30
CA VAL A 34 -31.90 52.70 31.70
C VAL A 34 -30.90 51.84 30.95
N GLY A 35 -30.84 52.00 29.63
CA GLY A 35 -29.83 51.37 28.79
C GLY A 35 -28.60 52.26 28.64
N MET A 36 -27.40 51.68 28.78
CA MET A 36 -26.15 52.35 28.46
C MET A 36 -25.21 51.42 27.69
N TYR A 37 -24.27 51.99 26.93
CA TYR A 37 -23.15 51.23 26.39
C TYR A 37 -21.97 51.26 27.37
N ALA A 38 -21.24 50.15 27.50
CA ALA A 38 -19.88 50.17 28.00
C ALA A 38 -18.93 50.26 26.80
N TYR A 39 -18.57 51.48 26.42
CA TYR A 39 -17.91 51.79 25.15
C TYR A 39 -16.79 52.82 25.33
N ASN A 40 -15.66 52.64 24.64
CA ASN A 40 -14.53 53.56 24.66
C ASN A 40 -14.05 53.87 26.11
N GLU A 41 -13.97 55.14 26.52
CA GLU A 41 -13.43 55.57 27.82
C GLU A 41 -14.15 54.97 29.05
N HIS A 42 -15.38 54.48 28.88
CA HIS A 42 -16.16 53.79 29.92
C HIS A 42 -16.49 52.34 29.53
N SER A 43 -15.64 51.73 28.68
CA SER A 43 -15.66 50.29 28.47
C SER A 43 -15.15 49.48 29.67
N PRO A 44 -14.13 49.91 30.45
CA PRO A 44 -13.67 49.14 31.61
C PRO A 44 -14.77 48.95 32.67
N PRO A 45 -14.76 47.85 33.44
CA PRO A 45 -15.73 47.63 34.49
C PRO A 45 -15.61 48.68 35.62
N PRO A 46 -16.73 49.10 36.22
CA PRO A 46 -16.74 50.05 37.33
C PRO A 46 -16.37 49.38 38.66
N ALA A 47 -15.97 50.19 39.64
CA ALA A 47 -15.75 49.77 41.03
C ALA A 47 -17.03 49.87 41.89
N ILE A 48 -18.10 50.50 41.38
CA ILE A 48 -19.38 50.64 42.07
C ILE A 48 -20.42 49.59 41.61
N ALA A 49 -21.36 49.27 42.50
CA ALA A 49 -22.48 48.39 42.17
C ALA A 49 -23.50 49.07 41.25
N GLY A 50 -24.05 48.31 40.32
CA GLY A 50 -25.10 48.72 39.41
C GLY A 50 -26.50 48.51 39.97
N HIS A 51 -27.42 49.38 39.59
CA HIS A 51 -28.84 49.24 39.90
C HIS A 51 -29.48 48.15 39.02
N SER A 52 -30.42 47.36 39.58
CA SER A 52 -31.03 46.21 38.88
C SER A 52 -31.77 46.58 37.59
N ASN A 53 -32.23 47.83 37.49
CA ASN A 53 -32.94 48.37 36.31
C ASN A 53 -32.00 49.07 35.32
N VAL A 54 -30.69 48.92 35.45
CA VAL A 54 -29.71 49.37 34.46
C VAL A 54 -29.30 48.18 33.58
N ILE A 55 -29.36 48.38 32.27
CA ILE A 55 -28.93 47.42 31.25
C ILE A 55 -27.66 47.97 30.61
N VAL A 56 -26.55 47.25 30.76
CA VAL A 56 -25.25 47.63 30.18
C VAL A 56 -24.98 46.78 28.96
N ASN A 57 -24.91 47.41 27.79
CA ASN A 57 -24.54 46.77 26.54
C ASN A 57 -23.03 46.91 26.31
N ILE A 58 -22.29 45.82 26.47
CA ILE A 58 -20.82 45.80 26.41
C ILE A 58 -20.39 45.82 24.95
N ALA A 59 -19.60 46.82 24.56
CA ALA A 59 -19.07 46.90 23.22
C ALA A 59 -17.93 45.88 23.01
N THR A 60 -17.99 45.10 21.93
CA THR A 60 -16.95 44.12 21.56
C THR A 60 -15.75 44.74 20.82
N SER A 61 -15.80 46.06 20.59
CA SER A 61 -14.76 46.86 19.94
C SER A 61 -14.64 48.21 20.65
N PHE A 62 -13.57 48.97 20.35
CA PHE A 62 -13.25 50.25 21.01
C PHE A 62 -13.06 50.10 22.53
N ILE A 63 -12.34 49.06 22.92
CA ILE A 63 -12.05 48.72 24.31
C ILE A 63 -10.83 49.51 24.79
N ARG A 64 -10.88 50.03 26.02
CA ARG A 64 -9.79 50.75 26.69
C ARG A 64 -9.24 49.94 27.85
N GLY A 65 -7.99 50.21 28.25
CA GLY A 65 -7.37 49.58 29.42
C GLY A 65 -6.89 48.15 29.20
N GLY A 66 -6.83 47.69 27.95
CA GLY A 66 -6.27 46.39 27.58
C GLY A 66 -7.08 45.17 28.02
N TYR A 67 -8.37 45.36 28.31
CA TYR A 67 -9.28 44.27 28.63
C TYR A 67 -9.61 43.42 27.41
N SER A 68 -9.76 42.11 27.61
CA SER A 68 -10.43 41.24 26.65
C SER A 68 -11.96 41.39 26.75
N VAL A 69 -12.70 40.92 25.74
CA VAL A 69 -14.17 40.95 25.77
C VAL A 69 -14.69 40.10 26.94
N GLU A 70 -14.05 38.95 27.19
CA GLU A 70 -14.36 38.04 28.28
C GLU A 70 -14.20 38.73 29.65
N GLU A 71 -13.09 39.45 29.84
CA GLU A 71 -12.81 40.21 31.06
C GLU A 71 -13.81 41.34 31.27
N LEU A 72 -14.22 42.04 30.19
CA LEU A 72 -15.27 43.05 30.27
C LEU A 72 -16.61 42.44 30.67
N VAL A 73 -17.01 41.35 30.03
CA VAL A 73 -18.27 40.66 30.35
C VAL A 73 -18.28 40.24 31.82
N GLU A 74 -17.21 39.63 32.32
CA GLU A 74 -17.13 39.21 33.72
C GLU A 74 -17.05 40.38 34.70
N GLY A 75 -16.27 41.42 34.38
CA GLY A 75 -16.14 42.61 35.23
C GLY A 75 -17.46 43.37 35.37
N TRP A 76 -18.17 43.60 34.26
CA TRP A 76 -19.49 44.21 34.32
C TRP A 76 -20.53 43.30 34.97
N ARG A 77 -20.45 41.97 34.78
CA ARG A 77 -21.30 41.02 35.50
C ARG A 77 -21.15 41.14 37.01
N ALA A 78 -19.91 41.31 37.49
CA ALA A 78 -19.60 41.46 38.90
C ALA A 78 -20.20 42.75 39.53
N SER A 79 -20.46 43.78 38.73
CA SER A 79 -21.12 45.01 39.20
C SER A 79 -22.62 44.81 39.50
N GLY A 80 -23.23 43.71 39.07
CA GLY A 80 -24.64 43.39 39.38
C GLY A 80 -25.67 44.00 38.42
N VAL A 81 -25.24 44.68 37.36
CA VAL A 81 -26.12 45.17 36.29
C VAL A 81 -26.73 44.02 35.46
N THR A 82 -27.81 44.32 34.74
CA THR A 82 -28.29 43.43 33.68
C THR A 82 -27.40 43.59 32.45
N LEU A 83 -26.95 42.47 31.86
CA LEU A 83 -26.00 42.48 30.75
C LEU A 83 -26.67 42.42 29.38
N GLY A 84 -26.15 43.21 28.47
CA GLY A 84 -26.32 43.10 27.03
C GLY A 84 -24.98 43.21 26.29
N ILE A 85 -25.00 42.98 24.98
CA ILE A 85 -23.83 43.04 24.12
C ILE A 85 -24.10 43.99 22.95
N ARG A 86 -23.15 44.87 22.70
CA ARG A 86 -23.07 45.72 21.51
C ARG A 86 -21.97 45.17 20.61
N ASP A 87 -22.35 44.42 19.59
CA ASP A 87 -21.40 43.82 18.64
C ASP A 87 -21.34 44.59 17.31
N TYR A 88 -20.44 44.19 16.43
CA TYR A 88 -20.16 44.82 15.14
C TYR A 88 -20.10 43.73 14.05
N HIS A 89 -21.28 43.25 13.63
CA HIS A 89 -21.37 42.20 12.62
C HIS A 89 -20.83 42.69 11.27
N ASP A 90 -21.19 43.89 10.86
CA ASP A 90 -20.57 44.52 9.71
C ASP A 90 -20.44 46.04 9.87
N VAL A 91 -19.23 46.52 9.62
CA VAL A 91 -18.85 47.92 9.55
C VAL A 91 -18.13 48.10 8.24
N PHE A 92 -18.71 48.89 7.33
CA PHE A 92 -18.23 48.99 5.95
C PHE A 92 -16.75 49.40 5.83
N THR A 93 -16.22 50.19 6.75
CA THR A 93 -14.78 50.57 6.75
C THR A 93 -13.84 49.42 7.04
N TRP A 94 -14.33 48.35 7.67
CA TRP A 94 -13.54 47.19 8.03
C TRP A 94 -13.68 46.10 6.98
N SER A 95 -14.88 45.93 6.44
CA SER A 95 -15.21 44.84 5.52
C SER A 95 -15.17 45.25 4.05
N HIS A 96 -15.56 46.49 3.74
CA HIS A 96 -15.94 46.93 2.41
C HIS A 96 -16.95 46.01 1.71
N ASP A 97 -17.78 45.32 2.50
CA ASP A 97 -18.69 44.25 2.08
C ASP A 97 -18.00 43.12 1.27
N LEU A 98 -16.69 42.93 1.46
CA LEU A 98 -15.92 41.89 0.77
C LEU A 98 -16.09 40.53 1.47
N PRO A 99 -15.95 39.43 0.72
CA PRO A 99 -15.98 38.07 1.28
C PRO A 99 -15.02 37.90 2.46
N ARG A 100 -15.40 37.08 3.45
CA ARG A 100 -14.54 36.64 4.57
C ARG A 100 -14.04 37.76 5.51
N ARG A 101 -14.54 39.00 5.41
CA ARG A 101 -14.07 40.13 6.24
C ARG A 101 -14.93 40.40 7.47
N ALA A 102 -16.24 40.52 7.27
CA ALA A 102 -17.17 40.92 8.32
C ALA A 102 -17.45 39.78 9.33
N ARG A 103 -17.66 40.13 10.60
CA ARG A 103 -18.00 39.16 11.66
C ARG A 103 -19.36 38.50 11.42
N GLY A 104 -20.30 39.24 10.82
CA GLY A 104 -21.63 38.78 10.46
C GLY A 104 -21.65 37.66 9.41
N GLY A 105 -20.57 37.52 8.64
CA GLY A 105 -20.37 36.43 7.69
C GLY A 105 -19.45 35.33 8.23
N ASN A 106 -18.94 35.45 9.44
CA ASN A 106 -18.06 34.47 10.06
C ASN A 106 -18.86 33.52 10.97
N LEU A 107 -19.22 32.35 10.44
CA LEU A 107 -20.12 31.43 11.15
C LEU A 107 -19.53 30.87 12.44
N SER A 108 -18.21 30.63 12.49
CA SER A 108 -17.52 30.19 13.71
C SER A 108 -17.58 31.26 14.80
N TYR A 109 -17.31 32.52 14.45
CA TYR A 109 -17.42 33.63 15.41
C TYR A 109 -18.84 33.72 15.99
N LEU A 110 -19.87 33.66 15.14
CA LEU A 110 -21.25 33.78 15.58
C LEU A 110 -21.68 32.62 16.49
N SER A 111 -21.34 31.38 16.11
CA SER A 111 -21.72 30.18 16.87
C SER A 111 -20.93 29.99 18.16
N GLU A 112 -19.74 30.57 18.27
CA GLU A 112 -18.96 30.57 19.51
C GLU A 112 -19.40 31.69 20.47
N THR A 113 -19.55 32.92 19.96
CA THR A 113 -19.74 34.08 20.83
C THR A 113 -21.16 34.25 21.35
N ILE A 114 -22.19 33.95 20.55
CA ILE A 114 -23.59 34.10 20.98
C ILE A 114 -23.90 33.19 22.20
N PRO A 115 -23.60 31.88 22.18
CA PRO A 115 -23.75 31.03 23.36
C PRO A 115 -22.87 31.49 24.53
N PHE A 116 -21.61 31.85 24.26
CA PHE A 116 -20.67 32.34 25.27
C PHE A 116 -21.23 33.53 26.07
N PHE A 117 -21.85 34.50 25.39
CA PHE A 117 -22.48 35.66 26.03
C PHE A 117 -23.71 35.25 26.85
N TYR A 118 -24.55 34.37 26.30
CA TYR A 118 -25.76 33.88 26.98
C TYR A 118 -25.43 33.12 28.28
N GLU A 119 -24.40 32.27 28.25
CA GLU A 119 -23.88 31.55 29.43
C GLU A 119 -23.42 32.50 30.53
N ARG A 120 -22.86 33.66 30.16
CA ARG A 120 -22.45 34.73 31.08
C ARG A 120 -23.57 35.68 31.49
N ARG A 121 -24.82 35.26 31.27
CA ARG A 121 -26.05 35.98 31.65
C ARG A 121 -26.32 37.25 30.85
N ALA A 122 -25.68 37.46 29.71
CA ALA A 122 -26.16 38.47 28.75
C ALA A 122 -27.54 38.06 28.22
N ARG A 123 -28.48 39.00 28.17
CA ARG A 123 -29.86 38.76 27.73
C ARG A 123 -30.32 39.70 26.61
N PHE A 124 -29.49 40.67 26.26
CA PHE A 124 -29.72 41.58 25.15
C PHE A 124 -28.52 41.54 24.22
N MET A 125 -28.76 41.61 22.92
CA MET A 125 -27.70 41.77 21.95
C MET A 125 -28.20 42.68 20.85
N ASN A 126 -27.41 43.71 20.53
CA ASN A 126 -27.58 44.49 19.32
C ASN A 126 -26.26 44.53 18.57
N SER A 127 -26.33 44.69 17.25
CA SER A 127 -25.15 44.67 16.41
C SER A 127 -25.20 45.74 15.33
N GLU A 128 -24.02 46.18 14.90
CA GLU A 128 -23.88 47.04 13.74
C GLU A 128 -23.91 46.12 12.54
N SER A 129 -24.85 46.37 11.64
CA SER A 129 -25.03 45.61 10.42
C SER A 129 -25.30 46.58 9.29
N SER A 130 -24.76 46.28 8.11
CA SER A 130 -24.95 47.02 6.87
C SER A 130 -25.88 46.27 5.91
N ASP A 131 -26.31 46.96 4.84
CA ASP A 131 -26.98 46.37 3.67
C ASP A 131 -26.01 45.51 2.86
N SER A 132 -25.46 44.46 3.47
CA SER A 132 -24.34 43.62 2.99
C SER A 132 -24.78 42.18 2.75
N TRP A 133 -26.00 41.97 2.23
CA TRP A 133 -26.59 40.63 2.13
C TRP A 133 -25.78 39.68 1.23
N GLY A 134 -24.95 40.21 0.33
CA GLY A 134 -24.04 39.41 -0.49
C GLY A 134 -22.98 38.69 0.35
N ALA A 135 -22.27 39.40 1.23
CA ALA A 135 -21.21 38.83 2.06
C ALA A 135 -21.75 38.08 3.30
N ASN A 136 -22.78 38.65 3.92
CA ASN A 136 -23.21 38.28 5.28
C ASN A 136 -24.59 37.61 5.34
N GLY A 137 -25.27 37.43 4.20
CA GLY A 137 -26.67 37.00 4.18
C GLY A 137 -26.93 35.68 4.92
N LEU A 138 -26.06 34.67 4.76
CA LEU A 138 -26.18 33.41 5.48
C LEU A 138 -26.02 33.59 7.00
N GLY A 139 -25.03 34.35 7.45
CA GLY A 139 -24.84 34.61 8.88
C GLY A 139 -25.94 35.49 9.48
N TYR A 140 -26.49 36.45 8.70
CA TYR A 140 -27.68 37.23 9.08
C TYR A 140 -28.94 36.38 9.20
N TRP A 141 -29.07 35.31 8.41
CA TRP A 141 -30.14 34.34 8.55
C TRP A 141 -29.97 33.46 9.81
N LEU A 142 -28.75 33.02 10.09
CA LEU A 142 -28.44 32.13 11.22
C LEU A 142 -28.47 32.85 12.57
N SER A 143 -28.05 34.13 12.62
CA SER A 143 -27.93 34.88 13.88
C SER A 143 -29.26 34.96 14.66
N PRO A 144 -30.41 35.31 14.06
CA PRO A 144 -31.69 35.31 14.76
C PRO A 144 -32.11 33.94 15.30
N LEU A 145 -31.77 32.85 14.61
CA LEU A 145 -32.05 31.48 15.09
C LEU A 145 -31.27 31.19 16.38
N MET A 146 -29.99 31.56 16.41
CA MET A 146 -29.14 31.41 17.60
C MET A 146 -29.52 32.36 18.74
N LEU A 147 -30.00 33.57 18.42
CA LEU A 147 -30.51 34.52 19.41
C LEU A 147 -31.85 34.07 20.01
N TRP A 148 -32.66 33.32 19.25
CA TRP A 148 -33.90 32.71 19.74
C TRP A 148 -33.61 31.50 20.63
N ASP A 149 -32.67 30.65 20.23
CA ASP A 149 -32.24 29.46 20.96
C ASP A 149 -30.75 29.19 20.68
N VAL A 150 -29.91 29.34 21.71
CA VAL A 150 -28.45 29.20 21.57
C VAL A 150 -28.00 27.78 21.26
N ASP A 151 -28.83 26.76 21.53
CA ASP A 151 -28.50 25.37 21.19
C ASP A 151 -28.45 25.15 19.67
N GLN A 152 -29.04 26.05 18.87
CA GLN A 152 -28.95 25.99 17.40
C GLN A 152 -27.52 26.17 16.88
N ALA A 153 -26.62 26.77 17.67
CA ALA A 153 -25.19 26.89 17.33
C ALA A 153 -24.51 25.52 17.12
N ARG A 154 -25.03 24.44 17.74
CA ARG A 154 -24.51 23.07 17.56
C ARG A 154 -25.08 22.34 16.34
N ARG A 155 -25.97 22.99 15.58
CA ARG A 155 -26.71 22.41 14.46
C ARG A 155 -26.58 23.24 13.19
N LEU A 156 -25.48 23.97 13.03
CA LEU A 156 -25.27 24.88 11.90
C LEU A 156 -25.46 24.19 10.55
N ASP A 157 -24.88 23.00 10.35
CA ASP A 157 -25.00 22.27 9.07
C ASP A 157 -26.47 22.03 8.68
N VAL A 158 -27.33 21.70 9.64
CA VAL A 158 -28.77 21.50 9.40
C VAL A 158 -29.44 22.79 8.91
N TRP A 159 -29.07 23.93 9.50
CA TRP A 159 -29.68 25.22 9.14
C TRP A 159 -29.08 25.82 7.86
N ILE A 160 -27.81 25.52 7.57
CA ILE A 160 -27.18 25.81 6.27
C ILE A 160 -27.89 25.00 5.19
N ASP A 161 -28.13 23.71 5.41
CA ASP A 161 -28.88 22.86 4.49
C ASP A 161 -30.31 23.37 4.27
N ASP A 162 -31.02 23.74 5.34
CA ASP A 162 -32.38 24.29 5.24
C ASP A 162 -32.39 25.60 4.43
N PHE A 163 -31.45 26.52 4.72
CA PHE A 163 -31.29 27.76 3.97
C PHE A 163 -31.04 27.49 2.48
N LEU A 164 -30.05 26.65 2.16
CA LEU A 164 -29.66 26.38 0.78
C LEU A 164 -30.77 25.68 -0.01
N ASN A 165 -31.42 24.68 0.59
CA ASN A 165 -32.50 23.94 -0.06
C ASN A 165 -33.73 24.83 -0.32
N ARG A 166 -34.09 25.71 0.61
CA ARG A 166 -35.23 26.63 0.46
C ARG A 166 -34.94 27.81 -0.46
N ALA A 167 -33.73 28.34 -0.40
CA ALA A 167 -33.36 29.53 -1.17
C ALA A 167 -32.98 29.21 -2.62
N PHE A 168 -32.41 28.02 -2.88
CA PHE A 168 -31.79 27.69 -4.16
C PHE A 168 -32.29 26.39 -4.83
N GLU A 169 -33.10 25.57 -4.16
CA GLU A 169 -33.73 24.39 -4.76
C GLU A 169 -32.72 23.47 -5.47
N THR A 170 -32.85 23.28 -6.80
CA THR A 170 -31.95 22.44 -7.61
C THR A 170 -30.52 22.98 -7.66
N ALA A 171 -30.31 24.27 -7.37
CA ALA A 171 -29.00 24.89 -7.32
C ALA A 171 -28.35 24.84 -5.91
N ALA A 172 -28.96 24.17 -4.93
CA ALA A 172 -28.43 24.11 -3.56
C ALA A 172 -26.99 23.56 -3.46
N GLY A 173 -26.61 22.62 -4.34
CA GLY A 173 -25.26 22.05 -4.39
C GLY A 173 -24.18 23.10 -4.73
N PRO A 174 -24.20 23.70 -5.94
CA PRO A 174 -23.26 24.76 -6.30
C PRO A 174 -23.30 25.96 -5.36
N MET A 175 -24.48 26.31 -4.84
CA MET A 175 -24.61 27.43 -3.90
C MET A 175 -24.03 27.12 -2.52
N ARG A 176 -23.96 25.85 -2.11
CA ARG A 176 -23.18 25.47 -0.92
C ARG A 176 -21.73 25.90 -1.06
N ALA A 177 -21.09 25.51 -2.16
CA ALA A 177 -19.70 25.87 -2.43
C ALA A 177 -19.51 27.40 -2.47
N PHE A 178 -20.46 28.14 -3.06
CA PHE A 178 -20.44 29.60 -3.06
C PHE A 178 -20.45 30.20 -1.65
N TYR A 179 -21.37 29.77 -0.78
CA TYR A 179 -21.45 30.30 0.60
C TYR A 179 -20.31 29.78 1.49
N GLU A 180 -19.79 28.58 1.23
CA GLU A 180 -18.56 28.11 1.88
C GLU A 180 -17.41 29.07 1.57
N LEU A 181 -17.22 29.48 0.31
CA LEU A 181 -16.20 30.47 -0.07
C LEU A 181 -16.37 31.78 0.69
N LEU A 182 -17.60 32.24 0.95
CA LEU A 182 -17.83 33.51 1.65
C LEU A 182 -17.63 33.39 3.17
N ASN A 183 -18.11 32.30 3.76
CA ASN A 183 -18.47 32.27 5.17
C ASN A 183 -17.65 31.29 6.03
N THR A 184 -17.12 30.21 5.45
CA THR A 184 -16.42 29.16 6.22
C THR A 184 -15.03 28.86 5.70
N ASP A 185 -14.82 28.93 4.39
CA ASP A 185 -13.52 28.74 3.78
C ASP A 185 -12.59 29.88 4.21
N ARG A 186 -11.52 29.49 4.90
CA ARG A 186 -10.42 30.35 5.34
C ARG A 186 -9.10 29.88 4.76
N SER A 187 -9.12 28.95 3.81
CA SER A 187 -7.92 28.58 3.04
C SER A 187 -7.34 29.82 2.38
N LEU A 188 -6.01 29.88 2.34
CA LEU A 188 -5.33 30.96 1.63
C LEU A 188 -5.57 30.80 0.13
N GLN A 189 -6.46 31.65 -0.35
CA GLN A 189 -6.70 31.88 -1.75
C GLN A 189 -6.43 33.33 -2.05
N THR A 190 -5.95 33.61 -3.26
CA THR A 190 -5.93 34.98 -3.74
C THR A 190 -7.36 35.47 -3.91
N ASP A 191 -7.59 36.77 -3.73
CA ASP A 191 -8.89 37.39 -3.97
C ASP A 191 -9.39 37.06 -5.39
N GLU A 192 -8.48 36.97 -6.36
CA GLU A 192 -8.75 36.53 -7.74
C GLU A 192 -9.31 35.12 -7.85
N ASN A 193 -8.76 34.16 -7.10
CA ASN A 193 -9.25 32.78 -7.11
C ASN A 193 -10.60 32.66 -6.41
N VAL A 194 -10.84 33.46 -5.36
CA VAL A 194 -12.16 33.55 -4.73
C VAL A 194 -13.19 34.07 -5.73
N ILE A 195 -12.88 35.15 -6.46
CA ILE A 195 -13.74 35.70 -7.53
C ILE A 195 -13.99 34.65 -8.64
N ALA A 196 -12.94 33.97 -9.09
CA ALA A 196 -13.03 32.91 -10.11
C ALA A 196 -14.01 31.81 -9.69
N ARG A 197 -13.86 31.29 -8.46
CA ARG A 197 -14.70 30.22 -7.92
C ARG A 197 -16.13 30.69 -7.66
N MET A 198 -16.33 31.94 -7.23
CA MET A 198 -17.66 32.54 -7.10
C MET A 198 -18.41 32.54 -8.45
N TYR A 199 -17.76 33.00 -9.53
CA TYR A 199 -18.36 32.96 -10.87
C TYR A 199 -18.61 31.52 -11.36
N ALA A 200 -17.69 30.59 -11.12
CA ALA A 200 -17.87 29.18 -11.48
C ALA A 200 -19.09 28.55 -10.76
N CYS A 201 -19.22 28.75 -9.46
CA CYS A 201 -20.37 28.27 -8.68
C CYS A 201 -21.69 28.84 -9.21
N LEU A 202 -21.71 30.13 -9.57
CA LEU A 202 -22.90 30.77 -10.15
C LEU A 202 -23.24 30.18 -11.53
N ALA A 203 -22.24 29.93 -12.39
CA ALA A 203 -22.45 29.30 -13.70
C ALA A 203 -23.05 27.89 -13.56
N GLU A 204 -22.52 27.09 -12.63
CA GLU A 204 -23.06 25.77 -12.30
C GLU A 204 -24.50 25.86 -11.75
N ALA A 205 -24.78 26.84 -10.88
CA ALA A 205 -26.11 27.08 -10.34
C ALA A 205 -27.14 27.40 -11.43
N TYR A 206 -26.78 28.19 -12.46
CA TYR A 206 -27.66 28.42 -13.62
C TYR A 206 -27.87 27.16 -14.46
N ALA A 207 -26.86 26.29 -14.56
CA ALA A 207 -26.95 25.04 -15.32
C ALA A 207 -27.91 24.02 -14.68
N CYS A 208 -28.19 24.13 -13.38
CA CYS A 208 -29.18 23.30 -12.66
C CYS A 208 -30.65 23.58 -13.02
N GLY A 209 -30.93 24.50 -13.96
CA GLY A 209 -32.29 24.83 -14.38
C GLY A 209 -33.14 25.46 -13.27
N PRO A 210 -32.69 26.55 -12.61
CA PRO A 210 -33.36 27.13 -11.45
C PRO A 210 -34.73 27.74 -11.81
N SER A 211 -35.67 27.69 -10.86
CA SER A 211 -36.97 28.38 -10.96
C SER A 211 -36.78 29.91 -11.08
N PRO A 212 -37.80 30.68 -11.54
CA PRO A 212 -37.68 32.13 -11.68
C PRO A 212 -37.31 32.86 -10.38
N ALA A 213 -37.80 32.37 -9.23
CA ALA A 213 -37.47 32.94 -7.93
C ALA A 213 -36.02 32.66 -7.52
N VAL A 214 -35.53 31.44 -7.76
CA VAL A 214 -34.10 31.10 -7.54
C VAL A 214 -33.22 31.91 -8.48
N ARG A 215 -33.60 32.02 -9.76
CA ARG A 215 -32.87 32.83 -10.75
C ARG A 215 -32.70 34.28 -10.30
N ALA A 216 -33.74 34.90 -9.75
CA ALA A 216 -33.64 36.28 -9.24
C ALA A 216 -32.62 36.42 -8.10
N ARG A 217 -32.48 35.41 -7.23
CA ARG A 217 -31.46 35.41 -6.17
C ARG A 217 -30.05 35.18 -6.74
N LEU A 218 -29.91 34.32 -7.74
CA LEU A 218 -28.64 34.13 -8.45
C LEU A 218 -28.21 35.42 -9.15
N ASP A 219 -29.16 36.13 -9.78
CA ASP A 219 -28.91 37.43 -10.42
C ASP A 219 -28.36 38.44 -9.39
N ASP A 220 -28.95 38.52 -8.19
CA ASP A 220 -28.44 39.40 -7.12
C ASP A 220 -27.00 39.02 -6.68
N LEU A 221 -26.68 37.72 -6.61
CA LEU A 221 -25.34 37.23 -6.27
C LEU A 221 -24.31 37.40 -7.39
N VAL A 222 -24.73 37.40 -8.67
CA VAL A 222 -23.87 37.80 -9.80
C VAL A 222 -23.50 39.28 -9.68
N LEU A 223 -24.48 40.14 -9.36
CA LEU A 223 -24.22 41.57 -9.16
C LEU A 223 -23.29 41.81 -7.96
N TYR A 224 -23.45 41.04 -6.87
CA TYR A 224 -22.50 41.06 -5.76
C TYR A 224 -21.10 40.61 -6.19
N THR A 225 -20.97 39.49 -6.90
CA THR A 225 -19.68 38.97 -7.39
C THR A 225 -18.98 39.99 -8.28
N ARG A 226 -19.76 40.70 -9.13
CA ARG A 226 -19.25 41.80 -9.95
C ARG A 226 -18.76 42.98 -9.12
N TYR A 227 -19.40 43.30 -8.00
CA TYR A 227 -18.89 44.31 -7.08
C TYR A 227 -17.52 43.90 -6.52
N VAL A 228 -17.37 42.64 -6.08
CA VAL A 228 -16.10 42.12 -5.55
C VAL A 228 -14.99 42.21 -6.61
N GLU A 229 -15.30 41.83 -7.85
CA GLU A 229 -14.39 41.96 -9.00
C GLU A 229 -13.94 43.40 -9.25
N LEU A 230 -14.90 44.33 -9.35
CA LEU A 230 -14.60 45.74 -9.59
C LEU A 230 -13.78 46.35 -8.45
N TYR A 231 -14.08 45.95 -7.21
CA TYR A 231 -13.34 46.40 -6.04
C TYR A 231 -11.91 45.88 -6.05
N HIS A 232 -11.68 44.62 -6.44
CA HIS A 232 -10.33 44.06 -6.64
C HIS A 232 -9.53 44.88 -7.66
N HIS A 233 -10.09 45.16 -8.83
CA HIS A 233 -9.44 45.98 -9.85
C HIS A 233 -9.14 47.41 -9.37
N TYR A 234 -10.09 48.03 -8.68
CA TYR A 234 -9.90 49.34 -8.06
C TYR A 234 -8.71 49.31 -7.08
N ARG A 235 -8.65 48.34 -6.16
CA ARG A 235 -7.60 48.27 -5.15
C ARG A 235 -6.24 47.86 -5.70
N GLY A 236 -6.21 47.08 -6.78
CA GLY A 236 -4.97 46.67 -7.46
C GLY A 236 -4.38 47.74 -8.39
N ALA A 237 -5.14 48.76 -8.79
CA ALA A 237 -4.70 49.81 -9.71
C ALA A 237 -4.07 51.03 -9.01
N SER A 238 -3.33 51.84 -9.77
CA SER A 238 -2.75 53.12 -9.35
C SER A 238 -3.04 54.25 -10.34
N GLY A 239 -2.99 55.51 -9.90
CA GLY A 239 -3.16 56.68 -10.77
C GLY A 239 -4.53 56.75 -11.45
N GLU A 240 -4.59 57.15 -12.72
CA GLU A 240 -5.84 57.29 -13.48
C GLU A 240 -6.64 55.98 -13.56
N ALA A 241 -5.96 54.84 -13.67
CA ALA A 241 -6.62 53.52 -13.68
C ALA A 241 -7.33 53.22 -12.34
N ARG A 242 -6.77 53.66 -11.21
CA ARG A 242 -7.40 53.54 -9.88
C ARG A 242 -8.67 54.38 -9.79
N GLN A 243 -8.61 55.63 -10.28
CA GLN A 243 -9.77 56.53 -10.31
C GLN A 243 -10.90 55.98 -11.20
N ALA A 244 -10.56 55.45 -12.39
CA ALA A 244 -11.54 54.81 -13.27
C ALA A 244 -12.14 53.53 -12.67
N GLY A 245 -11.33 52.71 -12.00
CA GLY A 245 -11.80 51.54 -11.26
C GLY A 245 -12.76 51.92 -10.12
N PHE A 246 -12.45 52.98 -9.38
CA PHE A 246 -13.33 53.51 -8.33
C PHE A 246 -14.66 54.00 -8.90
N GLU A 247 -14.65 54.76 -9.99
CA GLU A 247 -15.87 55.17 -10.69
C GLU A 247 -16.72 53.96 -11.07
N ALA A 248 -16.11 52.90 -11.63
CA ALA A 248 -16.82 51.69 -12.01
C ALA A 248 -17.50 51.01 -10.80
N VAL A 249 -16.82 50.93 -9.66
CA VAL A 249 -17.39 50.41 -8.41
C VAL A 249 -18.61 51.23 -7.99
N VAL A 250 -18.49 52.57 -7.97
CA VAL A 250 -19.56 53.47 -7.52
C VAL A 250 -20.79 53.37 -8.43
N ARG A 251 -20.58 53.37 -9.75
CA ARG A 251 -21.67 53.25 -10.75
C ARG A 251 -22.40 51.91 -10.61
N HIS A 252 -21.65 50.82 -10.46
CA HIS A 252 -22.21 49.47 -10.28
C HIS A 252 -23.00 49.39 -8.96
N ALA A 253 -22.40 49.79 -7.84
CA ALA A 253 -23.05 49.78 -6.52
C ALA A 253 -24.31 50.66 -6.48
N TYR A 254 -24.32 51.80 -7.18
CA TYR A 254 -25.51 52.65 -7.28
C TYR A 254 -26.63 51.99 -8.08
N ARG A 255 -26.32 51.38 -9.23
CA ARG A 255 -27.30 50.74 -10.11
C ARG A 255 -27.98 49.53 -9.46
N MET A 256 -27.26 48.80 -8.60
CA MET A 256 -27.78 47.64 -7.88
C MET A 256 -28.29 47.93 -6.44
N ARG A 257 -28.32 49.19 -6.00
CA ARG A 257 -28.55 49.55 -4.58
C ARG A 257 -29.84 48.97 -3.98
N ASP A 258 -30.90 48.86 -4.78
CA ASP A 258 -32.21 48.38 -4.32
C ASP A 258 -32.22 46.85 -4.06
N ARG A 259 -31.09 46.17 -4.29
CA ARG A 259 -30.86 44.75 -3.98
C ARG A 259 -30.26 44.52 -2.60
N TYR A 260 -29.77 45.57 -1.93
CA TYR A 260 -29.16 45.51 -0.59
C TYR A 260 -27.99 44.51 -0.46
N MET A 261 -27.30 44.17 -1.55
CA MET A 261 -26.16 43.25 -1.48
C MET A 261 -24.88 43.92 -0.94
N VAL A 262 -24.78 45.25 -1.08
CA VAL A 262 -23.67 46.10 -0.63
C VAL A 262 -24.20 47.44 -0.10
N LEU A 263 -23.51 48.04 0.87
CA LEU A 263 -23.87 49.32 1.47
C LEU A 263 -23.44 50.49 0.57
N THR A 264 -24.22 50.72 -0.47
CA THR A 264 -23.97 51.74 -1.50
C THR A 264 -23.75 53.14 -0.94
N GLN A 265 -24.48 53.55 0.11
CA GLN A 265 -24.33 54.92 0.61
C GLN A 265 -22.95 55.13 1.25
N ALA A 266 -22.38 54.14 1.93
CA ALA A 266 -21.09 54.27 2.60
C ALA A 266 -19.94 54.48 1.60
N ILE A 267 -19.95 53.75 0.48
CA ILE A 267 -18.93 53.87 -0.57
C ILE A 267 -19.03 55.21 -1.33
N TYR A 268 -20.25 55.74 -1.47
CA TYR A 268 -20.52 56.95 -2.25
C TYR A 268 -20.34 58.23 -1.42
N TYR A 269 -20.81 58.24 -0.16
CA TYR A 269 -21.02 59.47 0.61
C TYR A 269 -19.83 59.89 1.48
N ASN A 270 -19.07 58.96 2.07
CA ASN A 270 -18.14 59.28 3.15
C ASN A 270 -16.68 59.28 2.66
N ASP A 271 -16.06 60.45 2.61
CA ASP A 271 -14.63 60.61 2.24
C ASP A 271 -13.71 59.74 3.10
N GLN A 272 -14.01 59.61 4.39
CA GLN A 272 -13.28 58.75 5.34
C GLN A 272 -13.33 57.25 5.02
N PHE A 273 -14.23 56.79 4.14
CA PHE A 273 -14.48 55.37 3.86
C PHE A 273 -13.99 54.93 2.47
N ARG A 274 -13.31 55.82 1.74
CA ARG A 274 -12.60 55.55 0.49
C ARG A 274 -11.13 55.95 0.62
N ASP A 275 -10.28 55.41 -0.25
CA ASP A 275 -8.86 55.77 -0.29
C ASP A 275 -8.68 57.24 -0.73
N ASP A 276 -7.81 57.98 -0.04
CA ASP A 276 -7.46 59.39 -0.33
C ASP A 276 -6.91 59.60 -1.76
N ALA A 277 -6.53 58.54 -2.46
CA ALA A 277 -6.06 58.56 -3.86
C ALA A 277 -7.18 58.74 -4.91
N VAL A 278 -8.46 58.69 -4.52
CA VAL A 278 -9.60 58.85 -5.45
C VAL A 278 -10.62 59.86 -4.93
N SER A 279 -11.34 60.48 -5.86
CA SER A 279 -12.37 61.50 -5.53
C SER A 279 -13.65 61.31 -6.35
N ILE A 280 -14.76 61.82 -5.82
CA ILE A 280 -16.00 61.96 -6.59
C ILE A 280 -16.08 63.40 -7.10
N PRO A 281 -16.25 63.62 -8.42
CA PRO A 281 -16.33 64.97 -8.96
C PRO A 281 -17.62 65.69 -8.49
N PRO A 282 -17.63 67.04 -8.41
CA PRO A 282 -18.75 67.80 -7.85
C PRO A 282 -20.11 67.51 -8.49
N GLU A 283 -20.17 67.26 -9.79
CA GLU A 283 -21.37 66.89 -10.54
C GLU A 283 -21.85 65.47 -10.26
N ALA A 284 -20.98 64.62 -9.71
CA ALA A 284 -21.30 63.23 -9.40
C ALA A 284 -21.58 62.97 -7.92
N VAL A 285 -21.57 63.98 -7.03
CA VAL A 285 -21.81 63.75 -5.59
C VAL A 285 -23.22 63.20 -5.30
N TRP A 286 -23.38 62.51 -4.17
CA TRP A 286 -24.64 61.84 -3.80
C TRP A 286 -25.87 62.75 -3.82
N GLY A 287 -25.71 64.04 -3.48
CA GLY A 287 -26.80 65.01 -3.49
C GLY A 287 -27.31 65.42 -4.88
N VAL A 288 -26.51 65.22 -5.94
CA VAL A 288 -26.93 65.53 -7.32
C VAL A 288 -27.92 64.47 -7.81
N LYS A 289 -29.04 64.91 -8.37
CA LYS A 289 -30.10 64.02 -8.86
C LYS A 289 -29.62 63.27 -10.10
N GLU A 290 -30.15 62.06 -10.29
CA GLU A 290 -29.74 61.16 -11.37
C GLU A 290 -29.73 61.78 -12.78
N PRO A 291 -30.72 62.58 -13.22
CA PRO A 291 -30.67 63.21 -14.55
C PRO A 291 -29.47 64.14 -14.78
N ASP A 292 -28.90 64.68 -13.71
CA ASP A 292 -27.79 65.63 -13.73
C ASP A 292 -26.46 65.00 -13.25
N ASN A 293 -26.49 63.72 -12.85
CA ASN A 293 -25.35 63.03 -12.25
C ASN A 293 -24.83 61.94 -13.20
N PRO A 294 -23.62 62.09 -13.77
CA PRO A 294 -23.10 61.16 -14.78
C PRO A 294 -22.77 59.76 -14.23
N TRP A 295 -22.72 59.58 -12.91
CA TRP A 295 -22.38 58.31 -12.26
C TRP A 295 -23.61 57.57 -11.73
N LYS A 296 -24.80 58.15 -11.84
CA LYS A 296 -26.05 57.53 -11.39
C LYS A 296 -26.84 56.99 -12.58
N ASP A 297 -27.22 55.74 -12.48
CA ASP A 297 -28.11 55.06 -13.42
C ASP A 297 -28.91 54.00 -12.66
N SER A 298 -30.23 54.16 -12.59
CA SER A 298 -31.16 53.23 -11.93
C SER A 298 -31.80 52.25 -12.91
N THR A 299 -31.36 52.20 -14.16
CA THR A 299 -31.86 51.23 -15.15
C THR A 299 -31.61 49.80 -14.64
N PRO A 300 -32.61 48.92 -14.54
CA PRO A 300 -32.38 47.54 -14.13
C PRO A 300 -31.40 46.81 -15.05
N TYR A 301 -30.61 45.88 -14.50
CA TYR A 301 -29.76 45.02 -15.33
C TYR A 301 -30.61 44.09 -16.19
N ALA A 302 -30.33 44.03 -17.48
CA ALA A 302 -31.00 43.09 -18.37
C ALA A 302 -30.43 41.68 -18.17
N ALA A 303 -31.25 40.64 -18.37
CA ALA A 303 -30.81 39.25 -18.20
C ALA A 303 -29.58 38.89 -19.06
N ALA A 304 -29.48 39.45 -20.27
CA ALA A 304 -28.32 39.27 -21.14
C ALA A 304 -27.05 39.95 -20.59
N GLU A 305 -27.18 41.09 -19.91
CA GLU A 305 -26.05 41.75 -19.24
C GLU A 305 -25.53 40.88 -18.09
N ILE A 306 -26.43 40.35 -17.25
CA ILE A 306 -26.07 39.48 -16.11
C ILE A 306 -25.38 38.21 -16.59
N ALA A 307 -25.91 37.56 -17.64
CA ALA A 307 -25.27 36.39 -18.23
C ALA A 307 -23.85 36.70 -18.75
N ALA A 308 -23.68 37.87 -19.38
CA ALA A 308 -22.37 38.31 -19.84
C ALA A 308 -21.39 38.58 -18.69
N LEU A 309 -21.84 39.07 -17.53
CA LEU A 309 -20.98 39.23 -16.35
C LEU A 309 -20.39 37.89 -15.90
N VAL A 310 -21.20 36.82 -15.86
CA VAL A 310 -20.71 35.47 -15.51
C VAL A 310 -19.68 34.99 -16.52
N THR A 311 -20.00 35.03 -17.82
CA THR A 311 -19.09 34.56 -18.86
C THR A 311 -17.78 35.35 -18.91
N ASN A 312 -17.85 36.68 -18.82
CA ASN A 312 -16.68 37.54 -18.84
C ASN A 312 -15.85 37.38 -17.56
N GLY A 313 -16.50 37.24 -16.41
CA GLY A 313 -15.84 37.01 -15.13
C GLY A 313 -15.04 35.71 -15.11
N MET A 314 -15.63 34.60 -15.58
CA MET A 314 -14.92 33.31 -15.71
C MET A 314 -13.74 33.39 -16.69
N ALA A 315 -13.86 34.18 -17.76
CA ALA A 315 -12.78 34.36 -18.74
C ALA A 315 -11.63 35.23 -18.18
N ALA A 316 -11.96 36.25 -17.39
CA ALA A 316 -10.98 37.16 -16.78
C ALA A 316 -10.28 36.55 -15.55
N PHE A 317 -10.97 35.67 -14.82
CA PHE A 317 -10.49 35.04 -13.60
C PHE A 317 -10.55 33.52 -13.73
N PRO A 318 -9.53 32.87 -14.32
CA PRO A 318 -9.45 31.42 -14.32
C PRO A 318 -9.18 30.90 -12.90
N VAL A 319 -9.88 29.82 -12.54
CA VAL A 319 -9.68 29.11 -11.26
C VAL A 319 -8.23 28.63 -11.18
N ASP A 320 -7.54 29.02 -10.12
CA ASP A 320 -6.16 28.63 -9.82
C ASP A 320 -6.17 27.42 -8.87
N GLU A 321 -5.59 26.31 -9.32
CA GLU A 321 -5.47 25.06 -8.55
C GLU A 321 -4.00 24.67 -8.43
N PRO A 322 -3.57 24.12 -7.28
CA PRO A 322 -2.19 23.71 -7.11
C PRO A 322 -1.85 22.59 -8.10
N ALA A 323 -0.75 22.75 -8.84
CA ALA A 323 -0.21 21.72 -9.74
C ALA A 323 0.52 20.58 -8.98
N PHE A 324 0.14 20.33 -7.73
CA PHE A 324 0.74 19.37 -6.82
C PHE A 324 -0.27 18.94 -5.75
N GLU A 325 -0.10 17.75 -5.19
CA GLU A 325 -0.87 17.28 -4.04
C GLU A 325 -0.24 17.78 -2.74
N PRO A 326 -0.96 18.52 -1.88
CA PRO A 326 -0.44 18.95 -0.58
C PRO A 326 -0.18 17.75 0.34
N ALA A 327 0.92 17.80 1.10
CA ALA A 327 1.25 16.84 2.14
C ALA A 327 0.71 17.29 3.50
N THR A 328 0.19 16.35 4.28
CA THR A 328 -0.24 16.60 5.67
C THR A 328 0.90 16.28 6.61
N PHE A 329 1.17 17.17 7.57
CA PHE A 329 2.21 17.01 8.58
C PHE A 329 1.61 17.13 9.98
N SER A 330 2.12 16.33 10.92
CA SER A 330 1.75 16.43 12.32
C SER A 330 2.26 17.74 12.93
N ARG A 331 1.56 18.19 13.99
CA ARG A 331 1.97 19.33 14.82
C ARG A 331 2.99 18.95 15.90
N ASN A 332 3.38 17.67 15.98
CA ASN A 332 4.37 17.19 16.92
C ASN A 332 5.78 17.49 16.39
N LEU A 333 6.22 18.73 16.59
CA LEU A 333 7.52 19.20 16.11
C LEU A 333 8.64 18.82 17.09
N VAL A 334 9.77 18.36 16.54
CA VAL A 334 11.00 18.01 17.25
C VAL A 334 12.21 18.69 16.60
N PRO A 335 13.34 18.87 17.29
CA PRO A 335 14.51 19.51 16.73
C PRO A 335 15.06 18.78 15.50
N SER A 336 15.54 19.54 14.52
CA SER A 336 16.16 19.00 13.29
C SER A 336 17.52 18.32 13.53
N THR A 337 18.08 18.38 14.74
CA THR A 337 19.39 17.83 15.11
C THR A 337 19.69 16.42 14.58
N PRO A 338 18.77 15.44 14.62
CA PRO A 338 19.03 14.09 14.08
C PRO A 338 19.30 14.06 12.56
N LEU A 339 18.85 15.08 11.83
CA LEU A 339 19.11 15.26 10.39
C LEU A 339 20.49 15.89 10.10
N GLN A 340 21.28 16.19 11.14
CA GLN A 340 22.63 16.76 11.05
C GLN A 340 22.68 18.06 10.21
N PRO A 341 21.95 19.11 10.65
CA PRO A 341 21.86 20.36 9.91
C PRO A 341 23.24 20.99 9.66
N PRO A 342 23.54 21.44 8.42
CA PRO A 342 24.81 22.09 8.11
C PRO A 342 24.91 23.46 8.77
N ALA A 343 26.14 23.87 9.11
CA ALA A 343 26.42 25.22 9.62
C ALA A 343 26.35 26.24 8.47
N LEU A 344 25.19 26.85 8.28
CA LEU A 344 24.94 27.89 7.27
C LEU A 344 24.79 29.28 7.89
N PRO A 345 25.07 30.37 7.16
CA PRO A 345 24.84 31.73 7.65
C PRO A 345 23.38 31.95 8.07
N ALA A 346 23.17 32.64 9.18
CA ALA A 346 21.82 32.97 9.63
C ALA A 346 21.09 33.84 8.59
N GLY A 347 19.82 33.52 8.37
CA GLY A 347 18.88 34.35 7.66
C GLY A 347 18.48 35.60 8.45
N SER A 348 17.43 36.26 8.00
CA SER A 348 16.90 37.48 8.61
C SER A 348 15.39 37.40 8.79
N ALA A 349 14.89 37.70 9.97
CA ALA A 349 13.47 37.94 10.19
C ALA A 349 13.33 38.83 11.42
N THR A 350 12.46 39.84 11.34
CA THR A 350 12.16 40.69 12.47
C THR A 350 11.14 40.00 13.36
N LEU A 351 11.38 40.04 14.67
CA LEU A 351 10.43 39.61 15.69
C LEU A 351 9.71 40.83 16.28
N ALA A 352 9.45 41.84 15.44
CA ALA A 352 8.75 43.07 15.78
C ALA A 352 7.48 43.21 14.95
N ASP A 353 6.32 43.04 15.58
CA ASP A 353 5.04 43.01 14.89
C ASP A 353 3.84 43.43 15.75
N ARG A 354 2.66 43.55 15.15
CA ARG A 354 1.41 44.00 15.77
C ARG A 354 0.40 42.86 15.93
N GLY A 355 -0.31 42.86 17.04
CA GLY A 355 -1.43 41.97 17.31
C GLY A 355 -0.98 40.67 17.97
N THR A 356 -1.73 39.60 17.73
CA THR A 356 -1.38 38.28 18.29
C THR A 356 -0.36 37.58 17.40
N ARG A 357 0.67 36.99 18.02
CA ARG A 357 1.74 36.24 17.34
C ARG A 357 2.06 34.95 18.08
N ARG A 358 2.42 33.90 17.34
CA ARG A 358 2.84 32.62 17.89
C ARG A 358 4.18 32.15 17.32
N TYR A 359 5.09 31.75 18.20
CA TYR A 359 6.36 31.12 17.83
C TYR A 359 6.47 29.73 18.46
N CYS A 360 7.05 28.76 17.75
CA CYS A 360 7.35 27.44 18.32
C CYS A 360 8.79 27.42 18.85
N LEU A 361 8.95 26.96 20.09
CA LEU A 361 10.21 26.88 20.83
C LEU A 361 10.49 25.44 21.26
N TRP A 362 11.74 25.13 21.58
CA TRP A 362 12.10 23.84 22.18
C TRP A 362 12.94 24.02 23.44
N LEU A 363 12.53 23.34 24.53
CA LEU A 363 13.31 23.25 25.77
C LEU A 363 13.88 21.83 25.88
N ASP A 364 15.20 21.69 25.97
CA ASP A 364 15.82 20.37 26.14
C ASP A 364 15.53 19.75 27.52
N GLU A 365 15.34 20.59 28.52
CA GLU A 365 15.03 20.20 29.89
C GLU A 365 14.05 21.20 30.54
N PRO A 366 13.26 20.78 31.56
CA PRO A 366 12.45 21.71 32.33
C PRO A 366 13.30 22.82 32.93
N GLY A 367 12.83 24.08 32.86
CA GLY A 367 13.63 25.20 33.31
C GLY A 367 13.01 26.55 32.99
N SER A 368 13.82 27.61 33.14
CA SER A 368 13.44 28.99 32.85
C SER A 368 14.38 29.65 31.86
N PHE A 369 13.86 30.54 31.03
CA PHE A 369 14.64 31.39 30.14
C PHE A 369 14.17 32.85 30.24
N THR A 370 15.06 33.76 29.85
CA THR A 370 14.77 35.19 29.77
C THR A 370 14.41 35.58 28.35
N LEU A 371 13.44 36.47 28.20
CA LEU A 371 13.01 37.04 26.93
C LEU A 371 13.01 38.56 27.06
N ASP A 372 13.75 39.25 26.19
CA ASP A 372 13.69 40.71 26.14
C ASP A 372 12.55 41.15 25.23
N VAL A 373 11.71 42.06 25.73
CA VAL A 373 10.44 42.46 25.14
C VAL A 373 10.34 43.98 25.18
N ARG A 374 9.94 44.59 24.06
CA ARG A 374 9.62 46.02 23.97
C ARG A 374 8.22 46.18 23.42
N GLY A 375 7.28 46.58 24.28
CA GLY A 375 5.91 46.94 23.91
C GLY A 375 5.75 48.43 23.63
N GLY A 376 4.63 48.83 23.03
CA GLY A 376 4.29 50.24 22.90
C GLY A 376 5.06 51.01 21.84
N MET A 377 5.45 50.36 20.74
CA MET A 377 6.25 51.02 19.72
C MET A 377 5.43 52.03 18.87
N ILE A 378 4.11 52.10 19.04
CA ILE A 378 3.23 53.08 18.38
C ILE A 378 2.62 54.02 19.44
N THR A 379 3.12 55.24 19.54
CA THR A 379 2.72 56.21 20.59
C THR A 379 1.21 56.40 20.77
N HIS A 380 0.42 56.32 19.70
CA HIS A 380 -1.04 56.50 19.77
C HIS A 380 -1.80 55.31 20.39
N TYR A 381 -1.17 54.14 20.53
CA TYR A 381 -1.82 52.91 21.00
C TYR A 381 -1.32 52.44 22.38
N GLN A 382 -0.47 53.23 23.03
CA GLN A 382 0.11 52.94 24.36
C GLN A 382 -0.92 52.88 25.50
N ASP A 383 -2.18 53.24 25.25
CA ASP A 383 -3.29 53.15 26.21
C ASP A 383 -4.02 51.79 26.16
N ARG A 384 -3.53 50.83 25.36
CA ARG A 384 -4.12 49.51 25.17
C ARG A 384 -3.61 48.43 26.13
N GLY A 385 -2.81 48.81 27.13
CA GLY A 385 -2.35 47.93 28.20
C GLY A 385 -1.01 47.26 27.92
N ASN A 386 -0.57 46.45 28.89
CA ASN A 386 0.71 45.75 28.84
C ASN A 386 0.73 44.64 27.79
N VAL A 387 1.94 44.30 27.32
CA VAL A 387 2.14 43.12 26.47
C VAL A 387 1.81 41.88 27.27
N ARG A 388 0.93 41.02 26.73
CA ARG A 388 0.57 39.72 27.32
C ARG A 388 1.37 38.63 26.63
N ILE A 389 2.06 37.82 27.41
CA ILE A 389 2.94 36.75 26.93
C ILE A 389 2.51 35.44 27.60
N THR A 390 2.13 34.44 26.81
CA THR A 390 1.77 33.12 27.32
C THR A 390 2.74 32.09 26.75
N LEU A 391 3.34 31.29 27.63
CA LEU A 391 4.10 30.11 27.25
C LEU A 391 3.22 28.89 27.44
N SER A 392 3.07 28.07 26.40
CA SER A 392 2.27 26.84 26.43
C SER A 392 3.11 25.63 26.04
N VAL A 393 2.91 24.47 26.67
CA VAL A 393 3.58 23.20 26.31
C VAL A 393 2.70 22.36 25.40
N TRP A 394 3.28 21.64 24.43
CA TRP A 394 2.57 20.66 23.62
C TRP A 394 2.44 19.31 24.35
N ARG A 395 1.20 18.91 24.69
CA ARG A 395 0.84 17.62 25.31
C ARG A 395 -0.54 17.20 24.84
N ASP A 396 -0.78 15.89 24.72
CA ASP A 396 -2.10 15.33 24.36
C ASP A 396 -2.71 15.96 23.09
N ASN A 397 -1.86 16.22 22.08
CA ASN A 397 -2.23 16.89 20.83
C ASN A 397 -2.79 18.33 20.97
N ALA A 398 -2.46 19.03 22.07
CA ALA A 398 -2.85 20.42 22.27
C ALA A 398 -1.75 21.23 22.98
N PHE A 399 -1.79 22.56 22.82
CA PHE A 399 -0.97 23.49 23.60
C PHE A 399 -1.70 23.85 24.90
N THR A 400 -1.04 23.64 26.04
CA THR A 400 -1.57 23.98 27.38
C THR A 400 -0.70 25.05 28.04
N PRO A 401 -1.27 26.19 28.51
CA PRO A 401 -0.51 27.24 29.18
C PRO A 401 0.25 26.74 30.41
N VAL A 402 1.52 27.14 30.55
CA VAL A 402 2.41 26.82 31.69
C VAL A 402 3.02 28.05 32.35
N ALA A 403 3.12 29.18 31.63
CA ALA A 403 3.49 30.47 32.21
C ALA A 403 2.74 31.62 31.51
N PHE A 404 2.54 32.70 32.25
CA PHE A 404 1.91 33.93 31.78
C PHE A 404 2.64 35.14 32.37
N ASP A 405 2.93 36.14 31.53
CA ASP A 405 3.46 37.43 31.92
C ASP A 405 2.64 38.55 31.29
N ALA A 406 2.37 39.61 32.05
CA ALA A 406 1.78 40.85 31.56
C ALA A 406 2.47 42.07 32.20
N SER A 407 3.76 41.94 32.52
CA SER A 407 4.52 42.94 33.28
C SER A 407 5.08 44.06 32.41
N VAL A 408 5.21 43.84 31.09
CA VAL A 408 5.84 44.76 30.15
C VAL A 408 4.88 45.90 29.77
N PRO A 409 5.12 47.14 30.23
CA PRO A 409 4.29 48.28 29.86
C PRO A 409 4.52 48.70 28.39
N PRO A 410 3.53 49.36 27.76
CA PRO A 410 3.64 49.89 26.41
C PRO A 410 4.41 51.22 26.39
N ASP A 411 5.64 51.26 26.91
CA ASP A 411 6.43 52.48 27.06
C ASP A 411 7.56 52.65 26.00
N ASN A 412 7.61 51.75 25.02
CA ASN A 412 8.66 51.68 23.99
C ASN A 412 10.07 51.48 24.55
N THR A 413 10.21 50.94 25.77
CA THR A 413 11.49 50.56 26.36
C THR A 413 11.63 49.04 26.45
N LEU A 414 12.88 48.55 26.54
CA LEU A 414 13.16 47.12 26.59
C LEU A 414 13.04 46.63 28.04
N HIS A 415 12.26 45.58 28.25
CA HIS A 415 12.06 44.91 29.53
C HIS A 415 12.42 43.44 29.41
N THR A 416 13.02 42.86 30.44
CA THR A 416 13.35 41.43 30.47
C THR A 416 12.29 40.69 31.28
N VAL A 417 11.65 39.70 30.66
CA VAL A 417 10.72 38.79 31.35
C VAL A 417 11.38 37.43 31.57
N THR A 418 11.02 36.74 32.65
CA THR A 418 11.47 35.37 32.90
C THR A 418 10.27 34.43 32.80
N LEU A 419 10.34 33.47 31.88
CA LEU A 419 9.32 32.45 31.68
C LEU A 419 9.88 31.10 32.14
N ALA A 420 9.09 30.34 32.90
CA ALA A 420 9.47 29.03 33.42
C ALA A 420 8.49 27.95 32.96
N SER A 421 9.01 26.78 32.59
CA SER A 421 8.20 25.61 32.26
C SER A 421 8.66 24.39 33.08
N PRO A 422 7.73 23.63 33.69
CA PRO A 422 8.04 22.37 34.35
C PRO A 422 8.27 21.21 33.37
N HIS A 423 8.27 21.47 32.05
CA HIS A 423 8.34 20.44 31.02
C HIS A 423 9.43 20.75 29.99
N ALA A 424 10.11 19.69 29.53
CA ALA A 424 10.90 19.71 28.31
C ALA A 424 10.01 19.49 27.07
N GLY A 425 10.56 19.81 25.89
CA GLY A 425 9.98 19.56 24.58
C GLY A 425 9.43 20.81 23.90
N LEU A 426 8.47 20.61 23.01
CA LEU A 426 7.85 21.64 22.19
C LEU A 426 6.98 22.59 23.03
N HIS A 427 7.20 23.88 22.85
CA HIS A 427 6.42 24.96 23.45
C HIS A 427 5.95 25.95 22.38
N ALA A 428 4.83 26.63 22.64
CA ALA A 428 4.37 27.79 21.90
C ALA A 428 4.50 29.04 22.77
N LEU A 429 5.06 30.10 22.19
CA LEU A 429 5.12 31.44 22.78
C LEU A 429 4.11 32.33 22.07
N ASP A 430 3.04 32.65 22.78
CA ASP A 430 1.97 33.55 22.33
C ASP A 430 2.19 34.95 22.87
N ILE A 431 2.20 35.96 21.99
CA ILE A 431 2.34 37.36 22.34
C ILE A 431 1.10 38.11 21.86
N SER A 432 0.51 38.95 22.71
CA SER A 432 -0.61 39.82 22.37
C SER A 432 -0.39 41.21 22.97
N ASP A 433 -0.59 42.25 22.15
CA ASP A 433 -0.18 43.62 22.47
C ASP A 433 -1.27 44.67 22.20
N GLY A 434 -2.53 44.25 22.04
CA GLY A 434 -3.61 45.16 21.67
C GLY A 434 -3.41 45.87 20.32
N SER A 435 -2.55 45.34 19.44
CA SER A 435 -2.11 45.94 18.16
C SER A 435 -1.22 47.19 18.26
N ASP A 436 -0.54 47.38 19.39
CA ASP A 436 0.39 48.50 19.70
C ASP A 436 1.84 48.28 19.20
N LYS A 437 2.11 47.13 18.58
CA LYS A 437 3.42 46.69 18.09
C LYS A 437 4.39 46.34 19.22
N THR A 438 4.83 45.08 19.23
CA THR A 438 5.79 44.52 20.17
C THR A 438 7.00 43.96 19.43
N MET A 439 8.19 44.16 19.98
CA MET A 439 9.42 43.50 19.56
C MET A 439 9.89 42.53 20.64
N ILE A 440 10.31 41.33 20.24
CA ILE A 440 11.08 40.43 21.11
C ILE A 440 12.49 40.21 20.57
N VAL A 441 13.42 39.95 21.47
CA VAL A 441 14.75 39.42 21.14
C VAL A 441 14.73 37.93 21.35
N GLN A 442 15.09 37.18 20.30
CA GLN A 442 15.20 35.72 20.40
C GLN A 442 16.24 35.35 21.46
N PRO A 443 15.91 34.52 22.45
CA PRO A 443 16.89 34.07 23.44
C PRO A 443 18.00 33.21 22.81
N ASP A 444 19.23 33.39 23.28
CA ASP A 444 20.38 32.61 22.79
C ASP A 444 20.21 31.12 23.08
N GLY A 445 20.57 30.27 22.11
CA GLY A 445 20.56 28.81 22.25
C GLY A 445 19.17 28.15 22.24
N LEU A 446 18.09 28.92 22.08
CA LEU A 446 16.72 28.40 22.00
C LEU A 446 16.26 28.33 20.54
N PRO A 447 15.99 27.11 20.00
CA PRO A 447 15.38 26.96 18.69
C PRO A 447 14.06 27.73 18.62
N LEU A 448 13.89 28.57 17.60
CA LEU A 448 12.67 29.31 17.34
C LEU A 448 12.26 29.11 15.88
N THR A 449 11.10 28.50 15.69
CA THR A 449 10.54 28.19 14.37
C THR A 449 9.21 28.93 14.16
N TYR A 450 9.06 29.54 12.99
CA TYR A 450 7.78 29.97 12.45
C TYR A 450 7.06 28.75 11.88
N TYR A 451 5.96 28.36 12.51
CA TYR A 451 5.08 27.33 11.99
C TYR A 451 3.94 28.01 11.22
N THR A 452 3.93 27.87 9.89
CA THR A 452 3.04 28.59 8.98
C THR A 452 2.17 27.64 8.15
N PRO A 453 1.36 26.78 8.79
CA PRO A 453 0.49 25.86 8.06
C PRO A 453 -0.61 26.64 7.30
N ILE A 454 -1.21 26.00 6.28
CA ILE A 454 -2.19 26.67 5.42
C ILE A 454 -3.46 27.09 6.16
N GLU A 455 -3.84 26.39 7.23
CA GLU A 455 -5.02 26.72 8.04
C GLU A 455 -4.81 27.90 8.99
N ALA A 456 -3.56 28.25 9.30
CA ALA A 456 -3.22 29.31 10.26
C ALA A 456 -1.84 29.90 9.92
N PRO A 457 -1.72 30.63 8.79
CA PRO A 457 -0.44 31.15 8.33
C PRO A 457 0.04 32.27 9.24
N GLU A 458 1.20 32.08 9.86
CA GLU A 458 1.83 33.16 10.62
C GLU A 458 2.40 34.20 9.62
N ALA A 459 2.01 35.47 9.77
CA ALA A 459 2.58 36.55 8.97
C ALA A 459 3.99 36.86 9.48
N ILE A 460 4.98 36.82 8.57
CA ILE A 460 6.35 37.24 8.89
C ILE A 460 6.53 38.68 8.39
N PRO A 461 6.65 39.66 9.30
CA PRO A 461 6.68 41.07 8.94
C PRO A 461 7.95 41.46 8.19
N GLY A 462 7.82 42.46 7.32
CA GLY A 462 8.93 43.03 6.57
C GLY A 462 9.54 42.08 5.53
N THR A 463 10.79 42.34 5.18
CA THR A 463 11.59 41.48 4.30
C THR A 463 12.38 40.48 5.12
N TRP A 464 12.30 39.21 4.76
CA TRP A 464 12.87 38.12 5.54
C TRP A 464 13.54 37.05 4.64
N THR A 465 14.47 36.31 5.24
CA THR A 465 15.21 35.19 4.67
C THR A 465 15.24 34.07 5.70
N LEU A 466 14.65 32.91 5.39
CA LEU A 466 14.50 31.79 6.32
C LEU A 466 14.73 30.45 5.62
N TYR A 467 15.16 29.45 6.38
CA TYR A 467 15.41 28.09 5.93
C TYR A 467 14.19 27.19 6.11
N VAL A 468 14.08 26.18 5.25
CA VAL A 468 13.03 25.16 5.24
C VAL A 468 13.66 23.80 4.90
N TYR A 469 13.14 22.71 5.46
CA TYR A 469 13.63 21.37 5.16
C TYR A 469 12.80 20.72 4.05
N VAL A 470 13.47 20.10 3.07
CA VAL A 470 12.84 19.31 2.00
C VAL A 470 13.03 17.83 2.32
N PRO A 471 11.97 17.09 2.74
CA PRO A 471 12.11 15.68 3.11
C PRO A 471 12.56 14.79 1.95
N PRO A 472 13.19 13.64 2.22
CA PRO A 472 13.50 12.64 1.20
C PRO A 472 12.26 12.24 0.38
N ARG A 473 12.46 12.01 -0.92
CA ARG A 473 11.44 11.67 -1.93
C ARG A 473 10.44 12.79 -2.26
N THR A 474 10.72 14.03 -1.88
CA THR A 474 9.95 15.18 -2.37
C THR A 474 10.26 15.37 -3.86
N ALA A 475 9.29 15.14 -4.74
CA ALA A 475 9.46 15.34 -6.18
C ALA A 475 9.26 16.81 -6.61
N VAL A 476 8.36 17.50 -5.92
CA VAL A 476 7.97 18.89 -6.20
C VAL A 476 7.93 19.65 -4.89
N PHE A 477 8.63 20.78 -4.82
CA PHE A 477 8.43 21.80 -3.80
C PHE A 477 7.27 22.68 -4.25
N GLY A 478 6.07 22.27 -3.85
CA GLY A 478 4.82 23.03 -3.97
C GLY A 478 4.52 23.88 -2.74
N GLY A 479 4.00 25.08 -2.96
CA GLY A 479 3.55 26.00 -1.91
C GLY A 479 2.69 27.15 -2.45
N PHE A 480 2.36 28.10 -1.56
CA PHE A 480 1.64 29.33 -1.88
C PHE A 480 2.48 30.57 -1.53
N ALA A 481 2.45 31.58 -2.40
CA ALA A 481 3.12 32.86 -2.19
C ALA A 481 2.13 34.02 -2.28
N SER A 482 2.00 34.80 -1.21
CA SER A 482 1.09 35.97 -1.19
C SER A 482 1.68 37.23 -1.83
N THR A 483 2.94 37.20 -2.24
CA THR A 483 3.62 38.32 -2.92
C THR A 483 4.60 37.79 -3.96
N LEU A 484 4.97 38.63 -4.92
CA LEU A 484 5.92 38.32 -6.00
C LEU A 484 7.39 38.62 -5.65
N THR A 485 7.72 38.90 -4.39
CA THR A 485 9.08 39.32 -4.01
C THR A 485 9.95 38.16 -3.51
N GLY A 486 11.24 38.18 -3.81
CA GLY A 486 12.22 37.23 -3.26
C GLY A 486 12.40 35.97 -4.09
N ARG A 487 13.07 34.96 -3.51
CA ARG A 487 13.57 33.78 -4.23
C ARG A 487 13.47 32.51 -3.40
N LEU A 488 13.31 31.36 -4.04
CA LEU A 488 13.54 30.04 -3.45
C LEU A 488 14.88 29.49 -3.94
N ARG A 489 15.78 29.15 -3.02
CA ARG A 489 17.09 28.53 -3.30
C ARG A 489 17.16 27.11 -2.74
N ASP A 490 17.81 26.22 -3.46
CA ASP A 490 18.10 24.87 -2.99
C ASP A 490 19.32 24.82 -2.05
N GLY A 491 19.62 23.63 -1.53
CA GLY A 491 20.76 23.40 -0.63
C GLY A 491 22.14 23.67 -1.24
N SER A 492 22.25 23.78 -2.56
CA SER A 492 23.49 24.20 -3.24
C SER A 492 23.62 25.72 -3.36
N GLY A 493 22.56 26.47 -3.03
CA GLY A 493 22.46 27.91 -3.23
C GLY A 493 21.92 28.33 -4.60
N THR A 494 21.56 27.37 -5.47
CA THR A 494 21.00 27.66 -6.80
C THR A 494 19.59 28.21 -6.66
N VAL A 495 19.26 29.29 -7.38
CA VAL A 495 17.89 29.81 -7.44
C VAL A 495 17.02 28.84 -8.24
N ARG A 496 15.97 28.32 -7.61
CA ARG A 496 14.98 27.43 -8.22
C ARG A 496 13.71 28.14 -8.65
N LEU A 497 13.38 29.26 -7.99
CA LEU A 497 12.28 30.14 -8.37
C LEU A 497 12.59 31.58 -7.97
N GLU A 498 12.47 32.52 -8.90
CA GLU A 498 12.35 33.95 -8.62
C GLU A 498 10.85 34.27 -8.54
N PHE A 499 10.34 34.69 -7.38
CA PHE A 499 8.90 34.94 -7.23
C PHE A 499 8.40 36.06 -8.17
N SER A 500 9.28 36.95 -8.63
CA SER A 500 8.94 38.02 -9.58
C SER A 500 8.67 37.53 -10.99
N GLN A 501 8.94 36.24 -11.28
CA GLN A 501 8.63 35.61 -12.56
C GLN A 501 7.23 34.99 -12.58
N MET A 502 6.59 34.83 -11.43
CA MET A 502 5.18 34.43 -11.38
C MET A 502 4.33 35.59 -11.91
N GLU A 503 3.32 35.27 -12.72
CA GLU A 503 2.40 36.26 -13.29
C GLU A 503 1.64 37.02 -12.20
N ARG A 504 1.28 36.31 -11.13
CA ARG A 504 0.53 36.82 -9.97
C ARG A 504 0.86 36.02 -8.71
N PRO A 505 0.61 36.57 -7.50
CA PRO A 505 0.61 35.77 -6.27
C PRO A 505 -0.30 34.55 -6.41
N GLY A 506 0.03 33.45 -5.73
CA GLY A 506 -0.71 32.20 -5.90
C GLY A 506 0.11 30.97 -5.58
N TYR A 507 -0.34 29.82 -6.09
CA TYR A 507 0.38 28.56 -5.98
C TYR A 507 1.64 28.55 -6.84
N PHE A 508 2.69 27.91 -6.35
CA PHE A 508 3.93 27.67 -7.10
C PHE A 508 4.35 26.21 -6.95
N ALA A 509 4.93 25.66 -8.01
CA ALA A 509 5.44 24.29 -8.05
C ALA A 509 6.85 24.30 -8.64
N VAL A 510 7.81 23.80 -7.88
CA VAL A 510 9.23 23.78 -8.28
C VAL A 510 9.74 22.34 -8.25
N PRO A 511 10.16 21.75 -9.39
CA PRO A 511 10.74 20.42 -9.39
C PRO A 511 11.96 20.32 -8.48
N VAL A 512 11.99 19.29 -7.64
CA VAL A 512 13.15 19.00 -6.79
C VAL A 512 14.15 18.19 -7.64
N PRO A 513 15.37 18.69 -7.86
CA PRO A 513 16.39 17.97 -8.62
C PRO A 513 16.85 16.71 -7.87
N THR A 514 17.43 15.75 -8.57
CA THR A 514 18.05 14.56 -7.95
C THR A 514 19.08 14.99 -6.89
N GLY A 515 18.91 14.51 -5.65
CA GLY A 515 19.76 14.89 -4.51
C GLY A 515 19.44 16.26 -3.90
N GLY A 516 18.36 16.91 -4.35
CA GLY A 516 17.84 18.14 -3.77
C GLY A 516 16.85 17.91 -2.62
N ASP A 517 16.40 16.68 -2.44
CA ASP A 517 15.61 16.20 -1.30
C ASP A 517 16.54 15.76 -0.15
N GLY A 518 15.98 15.62 1.06
CA GLY A 518 16.78 15.41 2.27
C GLY A 518 17.68 16.59 2.65
N ALA A 519 17.40 17.78 2.12
CA ALA A 519 18.27 18.96 2.20
C ALA A 519 17.56 20.20 2.73
N PHE A 520 18.34 21.17 3.22
CA PHE A 520 17.85 22.45 3.72
C PHE A 520 17.85 23.50 2.61
N TRP A 521 16.68 23.99 2.24
CA TRP A 521 16.45 25.03 1.25
C TRP A 521 16.23 26.38 1.94
N LYS A 522 16.21 27.46 1.16
CA LYS A 522 16.11 28.83 1.69
C LYS A 522 15.17 29.70 0.88
N PHE A 523 14.20 30.32 1.54
CA PHE A 523 13.49 31.49 1.03
C PHE A 523 14.35 32.72 1.29
N GLU A 524 14.67 33.49 0.25
CA GLU A 524 15.58 34.63 0.30
C GLU A 524 14.86 35.93 -0.08
N SER A 525 14.97 36.95 0.77
CA SER A 525 14.41 38.29 0.56
C SER A 525 12.91 38.28 0.23
N CYS A 526 12.14 37.42 0.90
CA CYS A 526 10.71 37.29 0.74
C CYS A 526 9.94 38.32 1.60
N THR A 527 8.69 38.60 1.22
CA THR A 527 7.74 39.40 2.01
C THR A 527 6.39 38.69 2.03
N GLY A 528 5.55 39.00 3.01
CA GLY A 528 4.24 38.33 3.14
C GLY A 528 4.39 36.84 3.44
N HIS A 529 3.37 36.06 3.09
CA HIS A 529 3.31 34.63 3.37
C HIS A 529 4.04 33.80 2.31
N ARG A 530 4.85 32.86 2.77
CA ARG A 530 5.31 31.71 1.98
C ARG A 530 4.90 30.47 2.74
N ILE A 531 3.99 29.70 2.16
CA ILE A 531 3.40 28.55 2.83
C ILE A 531 3.85 27.32 2.04
N PRO A 532 4.84 26.57 2.55
CA PRO A 532 5.19 25.28 1.99
C PRO A 532 4.03 24.30 2.18
N MET A 533 3.67 23.56 1.13
CA MET A 533 2.50 22.67 1.13
C MET A 533 2.85 21.21 0.82
N THR A 534 4.01 20.97 0.23
CA THR A 534 4.53 19.61 -0.06
C THR A 534 5.69 19.22 0.87
N VAL A 535 6.19 20.20 1.62
CA VAL A 535 7.24 20.05 2.63
C VAL A 535 6.74 20.67 3.94
N PRO A 536 7.34 20.35 5.10
CA PRO A 536 6.87 20.87 6.38
C PRO A 536 6.82 22.41 6.39
N PRO A 537 5.71 23.01 6.86
CA PRO A 537 5.53 24.47 6.89
C PRO A 537 6.28 25.12 8.07
N CYS A 538 7.55 24.77 8.22
CA CYS A 538 8.43 25.16 9.33
C CYS A 538 9.58 26.00 8.79
N LEU A 539 9.70 27.24 9.25
CA LEU A 539 10.73 28.19 8.80
C LEU A 539 11.55 28.70 10.00
N ALA A 540 12.88 28.75 9.86
CA ALA A 540 13.75 29.27 10.92
C ALA A 540 14.96 30.04 10.34
N LYS A 541 15.65 30.84 11.18
CA LYS A 541 16.81 31.63 10.74
C LYS A 541 18.01 30.77 10.37
N THR A 542 18.13 29.59 10.97
CA THR A 542 19.18 28.61 10.67
C THR A 542 18.58 27.21 10.54
N PRO A 543 19.21 26.29 9.81
CA PRO A 543 18.79 24.89 9.76
C PRO A 543 18.70 24.21 11.13
N ALA A 544 19.56 24.57 12.08
CA ALA A 544 19.61 24.00 13.43
C ALA A 544 18.48 24.49 14.35
N GLU A 545 17.89 25.65 14.07
CA GLU A 545 16.74 26.18 14.80
C GLU A 545 15.40 25.60 14.34
N LEU A 546 15.39 24.79 13.27
CA LEU A 546 14.16 24.18 12.74
C LEU A 546 13.61 23.13 13.70
N LEU A 547 12.34 23.32 14.06
CA LEU A 547 11.49 22.30 14.65
C LEU A 547 10.64 21.71 13.53
N LEU A 548 10.75 20.40 13.32
CA LEU A 548 10.14 19.68 12.20
C LEU A 548 9.24 18.56 12.71
N PRO A 549 8.20 18.15 11.98
CA PRO A 549 7.35 17.03 12.38
C PRO A 549 8.18 15.78 12.70
N ALA A 550 7.86 15.11 13.81
CA ALA A 550 8.61 13.95 14.30
C ALA A 550 8.74 12.84 13.24
N GLU A 551 7.70 12.62 12.44
CA GLU A 551 7.68 11.66 11.33
C GLU A 551 8.62 12.02 10.17
N VAL A 552 9.01 13.29 10.05
CA VAL A 552 10.00 13.75 9.06
C VAL A 552 11.41 13.55 9.59
N VAL A 553 11.64 13.82 10.87
CA VAL A 553 12.96 13.70 11.52
C VAL A 553 13.34 12.24 11.77
N HIS A 554 12.40 11.41 12.18
CA HIS A 554 12.61 10.00 12.53
C HIS A 554 12.16 9.04 11.42
N TYR A 555 12.04 9.52 10.19
CA TYR A 555 11.55 8.73 9.07
C TYR A 555 12.40 7.47 8.85
N THR A 556 11.77 6.30 8.99
CA THR A 556 12.34 5.01 8.58
C THR A 556 11.57 4.53 7.34
N PRO A 557 12.22 4.33 6.18
CA PRO A 557 11.51 3.96 4.97
C PRO A 557 10.85 2.59 5.08
N PRO A 558 9.60 2.41 4.61
CA PRO A 558 8.95 1.11 4.59
C PRO A 558 9.67 0.17 3.62
N GLU A 559 9.96 -1.04 4.10
CA GLU A 559 10.60 -2.12 3.34
C GLU A 559 9.59 -2.89 2.46
N PRO A 560 10.05 -3.70 1.49
CA PRO A 560 9.18 -4.60 0.74
C PRO A 560 8.49 -5.63 1.65
N VAL A 561 7.24 -5.98 1.34
CA VAL A 561 6.42 -6.88 2.17
C VAL A 561 6.03 -8.13 1.37
N TRP A 562 6.27 -9.30 1.95
CA TRP A 562 5.97 -10.61 1.38
C TRP A 562 4.71 -11.24 1.99
N GLY A 563 3.98 -12.04 1.20
CA GLY A 563 2.90 -12.91 1.68
C GLY A 563 3.43 -14.08 2.52
N ASP A 564 2.52 -14.82 3.16
CA ASP A 564 2.89 -15.95 4.01
C ASP A 564 3.55 -17.11 3.24
N GLY A 565 4.22 -18.02 3.97
CA GLY A 565 4.95 -19.14 3.39
C GLY A 565 4.08 -20.15 2.62
N ALA A 566 2.76 -20.20 2.85
CA ALA A 566 1.88 -21.09 2.11
C ALA A 566 1.71 -20.67 0.64
N THR A 567 1.93 -19.38 0.35
CA THR A 567 1.89 -18.83 -1.01
C THR A 567 3.18 -19.08 -1.83
N CYS A 568 4.23 -19.64 -1.21
CA CYS A 568 5.52 -19.97 -1.82
C CYS A 568 5.66 -21.48 -2.10
N SER A 569 4.69 -22.09 -2.80
CA SER A 569 4.75 -23.51 -3.18
C SER A 569 5.26 -23.72 -4.61
N ALA A 570 6.14 -24.71 -4.82
CA ALA A 570 6.53 -25.11 -6.17
C ALA A 570 5.40 -25.91 -6.86
N THR A 571 5.23 -25.73 -8.17
CA THR A 571 4.22 -26.46 -8.96
C THR A 571 4.82 -26.99 -10.27
N GLY A 572 4.09 -27.87 -10.95
CA GLY A 572 4.51 -28.42 -12.25
C GLY A 572 5.90 -29.06 -12.22
N ILE A 573 6.22 -29.75 -11.12
CA ILE A 573 7.51 -30.37 -10.87
C ILE A 573 7.72 -31.53 -11.84
N THR A 574 8.86 -31.54 -12.53
CA THR A 574 9.31 -32.62 -13.39
C THR A 574 10.64 -33.20 -12.89
N GLN A 575 11.24 -34.08 -13.67
CA GLN A 575 12.59 -34.61 -13.38
C GLN A 575 13.68 -33.52 -13.43
N ASN A 576 13.47 -32.43 -14.17
CA ASN A 576 14.52 -31.43 -14.43
C ASN A 576 14.04 -29.97 -14.42
N ALA A 577 12.80 -29.72 -14.02
CA ALA A 577 12.21 -28.39 -13.98
C ALA A 577 11.15 -28.27 -12.88
N ALA A 578 10.90 -27.05 -12.44
CA ALA A 578 9.79 -26.71 -11.55
C ALA A 578 9.35 -25.26 -11.80
N TRP A 579 8.12 -24.92 -11.44
CA TRP A 579 7.67 -23.53 -11.32
C TRP A 579 7.81 -23.10 -9.86
N ILE A 580 8.60 -22.06 -9.61
CA ILE A 580 8.81 -21.48 -8.28
C ILE A 580 8.40 -20.00 -8.27
N GLY A 581 7.97 -19.47 -7.14
CA GLY A 581 7.38 -18.13 -7.08
C GLY A 581 6.95 -17.70 -5.69
N GLY A 582 6.23 -16.58 -5.61
CA GLY A 582 5.73 -16.06 -4.35
C GLY A 582 4.70 -14.95 -4.55
N LEU A 583 4.32 -14.33 -3.43
CA LEU A 583 3.36 -13.23 -3.39
C LEU A 583 4.05 -11.99 -2.81
N LEU A 584 4.25 -10.96 -3.65
CA LEU A 584 4.73 -9.66 -3.19
C LEU A 584 3.51 -8.79 -2.81
N LEU A 585 3.38 -8.41 -1.54
CA LEU A 585 2.24 -7.61 -1.06
C LEU A 585 2.47 -6.10 -1.27
N ALA A 586 3.70 -5.62 -1.10
CA ALA A 586 4.05 -4.22 -1.32
C ALA A 586 5.53 -4.07 -1.68
N THR A 587 5.87 -3.07 -2.50
CA THR A 587 7.27 -2.76 -2.88
C THR A 587 7.98 -1.85 -1.87
N GLY A 588 7.29 -1.32 -0.86
CA GLY A 588 7.87 -0.39 0.11
C GLY A 588 8.01 1.04 -0.43
N ALA A 589 9.10 1.71 -0.06
CA ALA A 589 9.33 3.14 -0.30
C ALA A 589 9.65 3.53 -1.75
N ALA A 590 9.88 2.56 -2.63
CA ALA A 590 10.17 2.71 -4.05
C ALA A 590 9.79 1.43 -4.83
N PRO A 591 9.78 1.44 -6.18
CA PRO A 591 9.69 0.21 -6.96
C PRO A 591 10.83 -0.74 -6.59
N ALA A 592 10.51 -2.00 -6.30
CA ALA A 592 11.46 -3.02 -5.91
C ALA A 592 11.79 -3.94 -7.08
N THR A 593 13.06 -4.30 -7.25
CA THR A 593 13.48 -5.40 -8.13
C THR A 593 13.42 -6.71 -7.38
N VAL A 594 12.91 -7.77 -8.02
CA VAL A 594 12.76 -9.09 -7.39
C VAL A 594 13.66 -10.12 -8.05
N THR A 595 14.46 -10.81 -7.25
CA THR A 595 15.31 -11.92 -7.68
C THR A 595 14.88 -13.21 -7.00
N LEU A 596 14.66 -14.27 -7.79
CA LEU A 596 14.41 -15.62 -7.27
C LEU A 596 15.72 -16.39 -7.15
N TYR A 597 15.90 -17.09 -6.04
CA TYR A 597 17.04 -17.94 -5.73
C TYR A 597 16.58 -19.37 -5.45
N TRP A 598 17.34 -20.37 -5.91
CA TRP A 598 17.11 -21.78 -5.57
C TRP A 598 18.43 -22.52 -5.34
N GLY A 599 18.40 -23.53 -4.47
CA GLY A 599 19.58 -24.11 -3.86
C GLY A 599 19.35 -25.50 -3.27
N ASP A 600 20.42 -26.14 -2.83
CA ASP A 600 20.44 -27.48 -2.21
C ASP A 600 20.23 -27.46 -0.68
N GLY A 601 19.90 -26.29 -0.12
CA GLY A 601 19.76 -26.08 1.33
C GLY A 601 21.05 -25.60 2.00
N VAL A 602 22.20 -25.65 1.32
CA VAL A 602 23.48 -25.13 1.82
C VAL A 602 23.95 -23.92 1.01
N SER A 603 23.70 -23.93 -0.30
CA SER A 603 24.11 -22.87 -1.22
C SER A 603 23.04 -22.58 -2.27
N TRP A 604 22.94 -21.31 -2.69
CA TRP A 604 22.15 -20.94 -3.86
C TRP A 604 22.89 -21.39 -5.11
N ILE A 605 22.32 -22.35 -5.83
CA ILE A 605 22.92 -22.90 -7.04
C ILE A 605 22.42 -22.21 -8.31
N GLY A 606 21.31 -21.46 -8.20
CA GLY A 606 20.77 -20.67 -9.29
C GLY A 606 20.02 -19.44 -8.80
N GLN A 607 20.00 -18.41 -9.65
CA GLN A 607 19.23 -17.20 -9.45
C GLN A 607 18.66 -16.70 -10.77
N VAL A 608 17.55 -15.97 -10.71
CA VAL A 608 16.95 -15.28 -11.85
C VAL A 608 16.36 -13.95 -11.40
N ASP A 609 16.85 -12.86 -12.00
CA ASP A 609 16.31 -11.53 -11.82
C ASP A 609 15.03 -11.38 -12.64
N LEU A 610 13.93 -11.01 -11.98
CA LEU A 610 12.64 -10.76 -12.60
C LEU A 610 12.43 -9.28 -12.93
N GLY A 611 13.36 -8.41 -12.53
CA GLY A 611 13.23 -6.96 -12.64
C GLY A 611 12.19 -6.39 -11.69
N SER A 612 11.70 -5.20 -12.00
CA SER A 612 10.62 -4.57 -11.25
C SER A 612 9.28 -5.23 -11.59
N ILE A 613 8.66 -5.83 -10.59
CA ILE A 613 7.35 -6.46 -10.71
C ILE A 613 6.33 -5.71 -9.84
N ALA A 614 5.07 -5.68 -10.28
CA ALA A 614 3.99 -5.12 -9.49
C ALA A 614 3.67 -6.04 -8.28
N PRO A 615 3.12 -5.50 -7.17
CA PRO A 615 2.56 -6.32 -6.11
C PRO A 615 1.53 -7.33 -6.67
N GLY A 616 1.63 -8.58 -6.23
CA GLY A 616 0.85 -9.70 -6.72
C GLY A 616 1.63 -11.01 -6.75
N PRO A 617 0.95 -12.11 -7.11
CA PRO A 617 1.59 -13.41 -7.27
C PRO A 617 2.46 -13.43 -8.55
N PHE A 618 3.61 -14.08 -8.48
CA PHE A 618 4.47 -14.31 -9.63
C PHE A 618 5.07 -15.71 -9.57
N GLN A 619 5.43 -16.24 -10.75
CA GLN A 619 6.06 -17.55 -10.88
C GLN A 619 7.07 -17.54 -12.03
N ARG A 620 8.12 -18.35 -11.90
CA ARG A 620 9.13 -18.56 -12.93
C ARG A 620 9.45 -20.05 -13.05
N ARG A 621 9.46 -20.54 -14.29
CA ARG A 621 9.96 -21.88 -14.58
C ARG A 621 11.48 -21.91 -14.50
N ILE A 622 12.00 -22.78 -13.64
CA ILE A 622 13.42 -23.11 -13.56
C ILE A 622 13.65 -24.47 -14.21
N THR A 623 14.81 -24.63 -14.86
CA THR A 623 15.19 -25.83 -15.63
C THR A 623 16.63 -26.21 -15.33
N GLY A 624 17.04 -27.43 -15.72
CA GLY A 624 18.40 -27.92 -15.45
C GLY A 624 18.56 -28.44 -14.02
N LEU A 625 17.45 -28.79 -13.38
CA LEU A 625 17.45 -29.44 -12.07
C LEU A 625 17.86 -30.91 -12.22
N THR A 626 18.46 -31.45 -11.17
CA THR A 626 18.85 -32.85 -11.11
C THR A 626 17.63 -33.69 -10.67
N PRO A 627 17.33 -34.83 -11.31
CA PRO A 627 16.26 -35.74 -10.86
C PRO A 627 16.45 -36.21 -9.41
N GLY A 628 15.35 -36.50 -8.71
CA GLY A 628 15.38 -37.02 -7.34
C GLY A 628 16.08 -36.12 -6.31
N THR A 629 16.19 -34.81 -6.58
CA THR A 629 16.99 -33.88 -5.77
C THR A 629 16.08 -32.86 -5.09
N ALA A 630 16.34 -32.62 -3.80
CA ALA A 630 15.60 -31.62 -3.02
C ALA A 630 16.19 -30.21 -3.22
N TYR A 631 15.29 -29.24 -3.29
CA TYR A 631 15.60 -27.85 -3.51
C TYR A 631 14.87 -26.95 -2.52
N VAL A 632 15.57 -25.92 -2.05
CA VAL A 632 14.98 -24.75 -1.37
C VAL A 632 14.96 -23.57 -2.33
N PHE A 633 13.96 -22.71 -2.25
CA PHE A 633 13.93 -21.45 -2.99
C PHE A 633 13.39 -20.29 -2.16
N ARG A 634 13.83 -19.07 -2.49
CA ARG A 634 13.37 -17.81 -1.88
C ARG A 634 13.35 -16.69 -2.92
N ALA A 635 12.54 -15.67 -2.68
CA ALA A 635 12.57 -14.42 -3.42
C ALA A 635 13.21 -13.32 -2.58
N PHE A 636 13.98 -12.43 -3.22
CA PHE A 636 14.59 -11.26 -2.61
C PHE A 636 14.08 -10.01 -3.32
N ALA A 637 13.52 -9.06 -2.58
CA ALA A 637 13.09 -7.77 -3.08
C ALA A 637 14.07 -6.69 -2.60
N TRP A 638 14.49 -5.81 -3.50
CA TRP A 638 15.43 -4.75 -3.20
C TRP A 638 15.03 -3.42 -3.84
N HIS A 639 15.24 -2.32 -3.11
CA HIS A 639 15.27 -0.95 -3.62
C HIS A 639 16.28 -0.12 -2.80
N PRO A 640 16.66 1.11 -3.21
CA PRO A 640 17.69 1.92 -2.53
C PRO A 640 17.42 2.28 -1.06
N TYR A 641 16.23 1.98 -0.54
CA TYR A 641 15.79 2.35 0.80
C TYR A 641 15.48 1.14 1.71
N GLY A 642 15.63 -0.09 1.22
CA GLY A 642 15.26 -1.29 1.97
C GLY A 642 15.27 -2.56 1.13
N SER A 643 15.30 -3.70 1.80
CA SER A 643 15.24 -5.01 1.14
C SER A 643 14.66 -6.07 2.05
N ALA A 644 13.96 -7.05 1.48
CA ALA A 644 13.35 -8.13 2.25
C ALA A 644 13.41 -9.46 1.50
N TRP A 645 13.55 -10.56 2.24
CA TRP A 645 13.46 -11.92 1.72
C TRP A 645 12.10 -12.53 2.00
N SER A 646 11.58 -13.34 1.09
CA SER A 646 10.42 -14.20 1.33
C SER A 646 10.76 -15.31 2.33
N GLU A 647 9.72 -15.96 2.88
CA GLU A 647 9.86 -17.26 3.52
C GLU A 647 10.39 -18.32 2.52
N PRO A 648 11.08 -19.38 2.99
CA PRO A 648 11.59 -20.44 2.12
C PRO A 648 10.50 -21.42 1.67
N GLY A 649 10.48 -21.72 0.37
CA GLY A 649 9.73 -22.84 -0.20
C GLY A 649 10.62 -24.05 -0.48
N TRP A 650 10.06 -25.25 -0.46
CA TRP A 650 10.79 -26.51 -0.65
C TRP A 650 10.10 -27.40 -1.68
N PHE A 651 10.87 -28.16 -2.46
CA PHE A 651 10.35 -29.19 -3.34
C PHE A 651 11.41 -30.25 -3.68
N THR A 652 10.98 -31.38 -4.24
CA THR A 652 11.89 -32.43 -4.74
C THR A 652 11.51 -32.77 -6.16
N THR A 653 12.49 -32.80 -7.06
CA THR A 653 12.28 -33.21 -8.45
C THR A 653 11.92 -34.69 -8.53
N LEU A 654 11.19 -35.08 -9.58
CA LEU A 654 10.80 -36.47 -9.78
C LEU A 654 12.02 -37.34 -10.10
N ASN A 655 11.99 -38.61 -9.69
CA ASN A 655 13.03 -39.59 -10.03
C ASN A 655 12.91 -40.08 -11.48
N THR A 656 14.01 -40.67 -11.98
CA THR A 656 14.09 -41.34 -13.28
C THR A 656 14.06 -42.85 -13.13
N LEU A 657 13.57 -43.54 -14.16
CA LEU A 657 13.71 -44.99 -14.31
C LEU A 657 14.89 -45.28 -15.25
N PRO A 658 15.70 -46.33 -15.00
CA PRO A 658 15.65 -47.20 -13.82
C PRO A 658 16.08 -46.48 -12.54
N PHE A 659 15.60 -46.95 -11.40
CA PHE A 659 15.88 -46.38 -10.08
C PHE A 659 16.55 -47.41 -9.18
N ALA A 660 17.49 -46.96 -8.36
CA ALA A 660 18.14 -47.77 -7.34
C ALA A 660 18.36 -46.95 -6.06
N GLU A 661 18.09 -47.58 -4.92
CA GLU A 661 18.40 -47.03 -3.59
C GLU A 661 18.96 -48.12 -2.69
N THR A 662 20.22 -47.95 -2.31
CA THR A 662 20.93 -48.82 -1.36
C THR A 662 21.07 -48.20 0.03
N PHE A 663 20.65 -46.94 0.22
CA PHE A 663 20.80 -46.15 1.45
C PHE A 663 22.24 -45.90 1.93
N GLU A 664 23.25 -46.57 1.37
CA GLU A 664 24.66 -46.45 1.80
C GLU A 664 25.23 -45.04 1.62
N SER A 665 24.77 -44.30 0.60
CA SER A 665 25.18 -42.90 0.36
C SER A 665 24.33 -41.86 1.08
N ARG A 666 23.32 -42.29 1.85
CA ARG A 666 22.36 -41.41 2.55
C ARG A 666 22.83 -41.07 3.95
N SER A 667 22.41 -39.92 4.45
CA SER A 667 22.74 -39.47 5.81
C SER A 667 21.79 -40.13 6.80
N THR A 668 22.32 -40.57 7.95
CA THR A 668 21.49 -41.14 9.02
C THR A 668 20.53 -40.09 9.57
N GLY A 669 19.28 -40.47 9.87
CA GLY A 669 18.23 -39.56 10.33
C GLY A 669 16.99 -39.59 9.43
N PRO A 670 16.11 -38.57 9.48
CA PRO A 670 14.88 -38.52 8.69
C PRO A 670 15.14 -38.73 7.20
N LEU A 671 14.39 -39.64 6.59
CA LEU A 671 14.54 -39.96 5.17
C LEU A 671 13.93 -38.88 4.26
N HIS A 672 13.00 -38.08 4.79
CA HIS A 672 12.33 -37.01 4.04
C HIS A 672 13.32 -36.06 3.34
N LEU A 673 13.04 -35.78 2.06
CA LEU A 673 13.84 -34.96 1.14
C LEU A 673 15.23 -35.52 0.79
N GLN A 674 15.62 -36.69 1.30
CA GLN A 674 16.82 -37.38 0.84
C GLN A 674 16.50 -38.17 -0.44
N HIS A 675 17.21 -37.94 -1.54
CA HIS A 675 17.12 -38.72 -2.80
C HIS A 675 15.70 -38.95 -3.37
N GLY A 676 14.80 -37.98 -3.25
CA GLY A 676 13.43 -38.12 -3.76
C GLY A 676 12.41 -38.60 -2.73
N TRP A 677 12.83 -39.00 -1.54
CA TRP A 677 11.93 -39.60 -0.56
C TRP A 677 11.02 -38.55 0.09
N ILE A 678 9.72 -38.81 0.12
CA ILE A 678 8.71 -37.98 0.77
C ILE A 678 8.07 -38.81 1.89
N SER A 679 8.16 -38.33 3.13
CA SER A 679 7.64 -39.03 4.30
C SER A 679 6.57 -38.19 4.98
N ASP A 680 5.48 -38.84 5.40
CA ASP A 680 4.35 -38.21 6.09
C ASP A 680 3.99 -39.01 7.36
N PRO A 681 4.16 -38.44 8.56
CA PRO A 681 4.85 -37.17 8.85
C PRO A 681 6.34 -37.20 8.45
N THR A 682 7.03 -36.06 8.42
CA THR A 682 8.46 -35.95 8.06
C THR A 682 9.38 -36.94 8.79
N GLY A 683 9.04 -37.33 10.02
CA GLY A 683 9.79 -38.30 10.82
C GLY A 683 9.37 -39.77 10.66
N ALA A 684 8.43 -40.10 9.76
CA ALA A 684 7.88 -41.44 9.61
C ALA A 684 8.93 -42.49 9.25
N ALA A 685 9.84 -42.12 8.33
CA ALA A 685 10.93 -42.97 7.88
C ALA A 685 12.30 -42.36 8.20
N GLN A 686 13.25 -43.23 8.50
CA GLN A 686 14.63 -42.86 8.84
C GLN A 686 15.65 -43.77 8.18
N VAL A 687 16.79 -43.22 7.78
CA VAL A 687 17.99 -43.99 7.46
C VAL A 687 18.72 -44.29 8.76
N VAL A 688 18.95 -45.57 9.03
CA VAL A 688 19.69 -46.03 10.20
C VAL A 688 20.97 -46.75 9.77
N GLN A 689 21.97 -46.75 10.65
CA GLN A 689 23.20 -47.50 10.47
C GLN A 689 23.29 -48.58 11.54
N HIS A 690 23.61 -49.81 11.14
CA HIS A 690 23.72 -50.94 12.05
C HIS A 690 25.17 -51.41 12.19
N ALA A 691 25.54 -51.90 13.38
CA ALA A 691 26.92 -52.28 13.71
C ALA A 691 27.40 -53.58 13.04
N LEU A 692 26.47 -54.39 12.51
CA LEU A 692 26.72 -55.62 11.73
C LEU A 692 26.16 -55.43 10.31
N GLN A 693 26.83 -56.00 9.30
CA GLN A 693 26.39 -55.96 7.90
C GLN A 693 24.96 -56.51 7.74
N THR A 694 24.08 -55.76 7.07
CA THR A 694 22.83 -56.26 6.50
C THR A 694 23.14 -57.07 5.24
N PRO A 695 22.17 -57.81 4.66
CA PRO A 695 22.38 -58.54 3.42
C PRO A 695 22.86 -57.70 2.22
N ALA A 696 22.74 -56.36 2.28
CA ALA A 696 23.13 -55.46 1.19
C ALA A 696 24.09 -54.32 1.61
N GLY A 697 24.51 -54.22 2.88
CA GLY A 697 25.39 -53.14 3.33
C GLY A 697 25.40 -52.88 4.83
N THR A 698 25.47 -51.61 5.26
CA THR A 698 25.49 -51.20 6.68
C THR A 698 24.41 -50.18 7.03
N ARG A 699 23.76 -49.58 6.02
CA ARG A 699 22.69 -48.60 6.16
C ARG A 699 21.43 -49.10 5.45
N PHE A 700 20.28 -48.78 6.02
CA PHE A 700 18.99 -49.14 5.45
C PHE A 700 17.90 -48.17 5.92
N GLY A 701 16.79 -48.16 5.20
CA GLY A 701 15.60 -47.41 5.59
C GLY A 701 14.80 -48.15 6.66
N THR A 702 14.22 -47.40 7.59
CA THR A 702 13.26 -47.89 8.58
C THR A 702 12.00 -47.05 8.51
N LEU A 703 10.85 -47.68 8.68
CA LEU A 703 9.54 -47.05 8.75
C LEU A 703 8.91 -47.45 10.10
N GLN A 704 8.68 -46.47 10.96
CA GLN A 704 8.21 -46.72 12.33
C GLN A 704 6.69 -46.56 12.48
N SER A 705 6.12 -45.53 11.84
CA SER A 705 4.70 -45.24 11.78
C SER A 705 4.48 -44.15 10.73
N GLY A 706 3.47 -44.28 9.88
CA GLY A 706 3.17 -43.37 8.78
C GLY A 706 3.61 -43.92 7.42
N ARG A 707 3.90 -43.01 6.48
CA ARG A 707 4.16 -43.38 5.08
C ARG A 707 5.48 -42.79 4.59
N THR A 708 6.16 -43.52 3.72
CA THR A 708 7.24 -42.96 2.89
C THR A 708 7.05 -43.37 1.44
N ARG A 709 7.28 -42.44 0.51
CA ARG A 709 7.10 -42.67 -0.93
C ARG A 709 8.22 -42.09 -1.78
N GLN A 710 8.35 -42.64 -2.98
CA GLN A 710 9.19 -42.15 -4.06
C GLN A 710 8.32 -41.88 -5.28
N ASP A 711 8.45 -40.69 -5.87
CA ASP A 711 7.68 -40.27 -7.04
C ASP A 711 8.55 -40.25 -8.29
N PHE A 712 8.02 -40.75 -9.40
CA PHE A 712 8.74 -40.93 -10.65
C PHE A 712 8.11 -40.09 -11.77
N GLY A 713 8.96 -39.50 -12.60
CA GLY A 713 8.51 -38.85 -13.83
C GLY A 713 8.12 -39.89 -14.86
N ALA A 714 7.21 -39.54 -15.76
CA ALA A 714 6.86 -40.36 -16.92
C ALA A 714 8.08 -40.52 -17.84
N ALA A 715 8.96 -41.47 -17.53
CA ALA A 715 9.86 -42.03 -18.52
C ALA A 715 8.96 -42.65 -19.59
N ALA A 716 9.20 -42.27 -20.84
CA ALA A 716 8.35 -42.56 -21.98
C ALA A 716 7.77 -43.99 -21.95
N MET A 717 6.48 -44.08 -22.28
CA MET A 717 5.62 -45.27 -22.32
C MET A 717 6.07 -46.34 -23.34
N SER A 718 7.35 -46.72 -23.37
CA SER A 718 7.83 -47.77 -24.28
C SER A 718 7.57 -49.16 -23.72
N THR A 719 7.52 -49.33 -22.39
CA THR A 719 7.24 -50.63 -21.77
C THR A 719 6.16 -50.55 -20.69
N HIS A 720 5.16 -51.40 -20.83
CA HIS A 720 4.06 -51.57 -19.88
C HIS A 720 4.44 -52.50 -18.72
N LEU A 721 5.67 -53.02 -18.71
CA LEU A 721 6.18 -54.00 -17.77
C LEU A 721 7.24 -53.38 -16.86
N ILE A 722 6.97 -53.39 -15.56
CA ILE A 722 7.84 -52.81 -14.53
C ILE A 722 8.22 -53.89 -13.55
N TRP A 723 9.51 -53.97 -13.25
CA TRP A 723 10.05 -54.82 -12.20
C TRP A 723 10.42 -53.97 -10.99
N THR A 724 9.93 -54.33 -9.82
CA THR A 724 10.31 -53.74 -8.54
C THR A 724 10.92 -54.83 -7.66
N ASP A 725 12.18 -54.69 -7.29
CA ASP A 725 12.91 -55.60 -6.41
C ASP A 725 13.31 -54.84 -5.14
N LEU A 726 13.08 -55.43 -3.97
CA LEU A 726 13.44 -54.81 -2.70
C LEU A 726 13.67 -55.84 -1.60
N LEU A 727 14.58 -55.50 -0.67
CA LEU A 727 14.69 -56.22 0.59
C LEU A 727 13.75 -55.58 1.61
N LEU A 728 12.92 -56.40 2.23
CA LEU A 728 12.08 -56.01 3.35
C LEU A 728 12.38 -56.89 4.56
N ARG A 729 12.47 -56.29 5.73
CA ARG A 729 12.37 -56.96 7.03
C ARG A 729 11.15 -56.38 7.75
N PRO A 730 9.96 -56.98 7.51
CA PRO A 730 8.73 -56.54 8.13
C PRO A 730 8.79 -56.68 9.65
N ALA A 731 8.10 -55.79 10.35
CA ALA A 731 7.92 -55.94 11.79
C ALA A 731 7.03 -57.15 12.10
N ARG A 732 7.45 -57.92 13.12
CA ARG A 732 6.84 -59.20 13.48
C ARG A 732 6.72 -59.35 14.99
N SER A 733 5.65 -60.00 15.42
CA SER A 733 5.51 -60.49 16.80
C SER A 733 6.51 -61.60 17.07
N THR A 734 7.08 -61.63 18.27
CA THR A 734 7.93 -62.74 18.77
C THR A 734 7.14 -63.83 19.48
N ALA A 735 5.81 -63.71 19.58
CA ALA A 735 4.94 -64.73 20.18
C ALA A 735 4.82 -65.97 19.27
N PRO A 736 4.71 -67.20 19.82
CA PRO A 736 4.58 -68.42 19.02
C PRO A 736 3.32 -68.36 18.14
N ALA A 737 3.50 -68.59 16.83
CA ALA A 737 2.50 -68.37 15.79
C ALA A 737 1.65 -69.61 15.44
N ASP A 738 1.90 -70.76 16.09
CA ASP A 738 1.31 -72.04 15.69
C ASP A 738 -0.23 -72.04 15.84
N GLY A 739 -0.93 -72.16 14.70
CA GLY A 739 -2.38 -72.34 14.62
C GLY A 739 -3.23 -71.07 14.57
N LEU A 740 -2.64 -69.87 14.50
CA LEU A 740 -3.38 -68.61 14.34
C LEU A 740 -3.64 -68.30 12.85
N ALA A 741 -4.83 -67.80 12.54
CA ALA A 741 -5.17 -67.34 11.19
C ALA A 741 -4.57 -65.95 10.91
N PRO A 742 -4.12 -65.66 9.68
CA PRO A 742 -3.58 -64.34 9.32
C PRO A 742 -4.66 -63.26 9.38
N SER A 743 -4.27 -62.06 9.81
CA SER A 743 -5.19 -60.94 9.96
C SER A 743 -5.43 -60.28 8.60
N VAL A 744 -6.68 -60.30 8.13
CA VAL A 744 -7.07 -59.58 6.92
C VAL A 744 -7.20 -58.10 7.25
N ARG A 745 -6.34 -57.26 6.64
CA ARG A 745 -6.48 -55.79 6.67
C ARG A 745 -7.65 -55.36 5.77
N GLU A 746 -8.38 -54.34 6.19
CA GLU A 746 -9.39 -53.71 5.33
C GLU A 746 -8.73 -53.19 4.04
N PRO A 747 -9.39 -53.34 2.88
CA PRO A 747 -8.87 -52.84 1.63
C PRO A 747 -8.70 -51.32 1.72
N PRO A 748 -7.56 -50.77 1.30
CA PRO A 748 -7.32 -49.34 1.35
C PRO A 748 -8.28 -48.58 0.40
N PRO A 749 -8.46 -47.26 0.59
CA PRO A 749 -9.38 -46.45 -0.24
C PRO A 749 -9.03 -46.51 -1.75
N GLU A 750 -9.97 -46.15 -2.62
CA GLU A 750 -9.74 -46.14 -4.08
C GLU A 750 -8.50 -45.29 -4.43
N GLY A 751 -7.65 -45.80 -5.34
CA GLY A 751 -6.38 -45.17 -5.71
C GLY A 751 -5.17 -45.55 -4.84
N ALA A 752 -5.28 -46.59 -4.00
CA ALA A 752 -4.20 -47.01 -3.10
C ALA A 752 -2.97 -47.63 -3.76
N GLY A 753 -3.04 -48.03 -5.03
CA GLY A 753 -1.92 -48.60 -5.79
C GLY A 753 -2.35 -49.68 -6.80
N THR A 754 -1.37 -50.25 -7.50
CA THR A 754 -1.58 -51.32 -8.49
C THR A 754 -1.25 -52.70 -7.92
N ALA A 755 0.03 -52.96 -7.64
CA ALA A 755 0.52 -54.16 -6.96
C ALA A 755 0.63 -53.92 -5.46
N MET A 756 -0.11 -54.69 -4.67
CA MET A 756 -0.21 -54.47 -3.22
C MET A 756 -0.07 -55.77 -2.44
N PHE A 757 0.80 -55.78 -1.44
CA PHE A 757 0.93 -56.88 -0.48
C PHE A 757 1.38 -56.38 0.88
N TYR A 758 1.20 -57.21 1.90
CA TYR A 758 1.76 -57.01 3.23
C TYR A 758 2.13 -58.36 3.85
N VAL A 759 2.97 -58.33 4.88
CA VAL A 759 3.26 -59.51 5.69
C VAL A 759 2.48 -59.40 6.99
N ASP A 760 1.71 -60.43 7.32
CA ASP A 760 0.92 -60.45 8.55
C ASP A 760 1.85 -60.40 9.78
N TYR A 761 1.53 -59.50 10.72
CA TYR A 761 2.38 -59.19 11.87
C TYR A 761 2.58 -60.39 12.81
N VAL A 762 1.57 -61.25 12.96
CA VAL A 762 1.57 -62.36 13.92
C VAL A 762 2.07 -63.65 13.24
N THR A 763 1.41 -64.06 12.16
CA THR A 763 1.64 -65.34 11.49
C THR A 763 2.84 -65.31 10.56
N GLY A 764 3.13 -64.17 9.94
CA GLY A 764 4.16 -64.06 8.89
C GLY A 764 3.75 -64.52 7.50
N VAL A 765 2.49 -64.88 7.35
CA VAL A 765 1.92 -65.21 6.05
C VAL A 765 1.91 -63.95 5.19
N ILE A 766 2.28 -64.11 3.92
CA ILE A 766 2.23 -63.04 2.93
C ILE A 766 0.79 -62.92 2.44
N MET A 767 0.27 -61.70 2.54
CA MET A 767 -1.08 -61.33 2.15
C MET A 767 -0.99 -60.48 0.89
N VAL A 768 -1.62 -60.91 -0.19
CA VAL A 768 -1.63 -60.21 -1.49
C VAL A 768 -3.04 -59.76 -1.86
N TYR A 769 -3.15 -58.69 -2.64
CA TYR A 769 -4.41 -58.27 -3.23
C TYR A 769 -4.51 -58.76 -4.68
N ASP A 770 -5.54 -59.56 -4.98
CA ASP A 770 -5.94 -59.96 -6.32
C ASP A 770 -7.15 -59.12 -6.73
N GLY A 771 -6.90 -58.04 -7.47
CA GLY A 771 -7.88 -56.97 -7.60
C GLY A 771 -8.18 -56.36 -6.23
N ARG A 772 -9.45 -56.40 -5.80
CA ARG A 772 -9.86 -55.94 -4.47
C ARG A 772 -10.00 -57.06 -3.43
N GLU A 773 -9.73 -58.31 -3.81
CA GLU A 773 -9.80 -59.45 -2.90
C GLU A 773 -8.46 -59.70 -2.23
N VAL A 774 -8.46 -59.95 -0.91
CA VAL A 774 -7.25 -60.28 -0.15
C VAL A 774 -7.07 -61.79 -0.13
N ARG A 775 -5.89 -62.27 -0.50
CA ARG A 775 -5.51 -63.69 -0.50
C ARG A 775 -4.30 -63.94 0.39
N ALA A 776 -4.42 -64.92 1.27
CA ALA A 776 -3.31 -65.42 2.09
C ALA A 776 -2.52 -66.51 1.34
N LEU A 777 -1.20 -66.35 1.22
CA LEU A 777 -0.32 -67.32 0.55
C LEU A 777 0.17 -68.39 1.53
N THR A 778 -0.74 -69.27 1.95
CA THR A 778 -0.49 -70.29 2.98
C THR A 778 0.34 -71.49 2.53
N GLU A 779 0.50 -71.68 1.22
CA GLU A 779 1.34 -72.74 0.63
C GLU A 779 2.85 -72.41 0.73
N THR A 780 3.19 -71.18 1.10
CA THR A 780 4.57 -70.73 1.30
C THR A 780 4.88 -70.69 2.80
N PRO A 781 6.07 -71.16 3.23
CA PRO A 781 6.50 -71.00 4.62
C PRO A 781 6.41 -69.52 5.04
N PRO A 782 5.81 -69.22 6.21
CA PRO A 782 5.78 -67.85 6.72
C PRO A 782 7.19 -67.31 6.88
N LEU A 783 7.38 -66.01 6.62
CA LEU A 783 8.66 -65.36 6.91
C LEU A 783 8.96 -65.51 8.42
N ALA A 784 10.20 -65.69 8.85
CA ALA A 784 10.50 -65.75 10.29
C ALA A 784 10.62 -64.34 10.90
N PRO A 785 10.32 -64.15 12.20
CA PRO A 785 10.53 -62.87 12.87
C PRO A 785 11.99 -62.43 12.78
N GLY A 786 12.23 -61.21 12.29
CA GLY A 786 13.58 -60.63 12.16
C GLY A 786 14.33 -61.00 10.88
N GLU A 787 13.78 -61.85 10.02
CA GLU A 787 14.39 -62.23 8.75
C GLU A 787 14.16 -61.20 7.65
N TRP A 788 15.15 -61.08 6.76
CA TRP A 788 15.02 -60.32 5.51
C TRP A 788 14.40 -61.21 4.43
N GLY A 789 13.41 -60.67 3.71
CA GLY A 789 12.87 -61.26 2.49
C GLY A 789 13.18 -60.37 1.28
N ARG A 790 13.69 -60.97 0.21
CA ARG A 790 13.81 -60.29 -1.09
C ARG A 790 12.51 -60.45 -1.86
N PHE A 791 11.76 -59.38 -1.99
CA PHE A 791 10.50 -59.35 -2.72
C PHE A 791 10.74 -58.80 -4.11
N THR A 792 10.28 -59.53 -5.12
CA THR A 792 10.31 -59.09 -6.50
C THR A 792 8.89 -59.05 -7.03
N VAL A 793 8.49 -57.91 -7.61
CA VAL A 793 7.17 -57.65 -8.16
C VAL A 793 7.32 -57.36 -9.65
N ARG A 794 6.55 -58.07 -10.48
CA ARG A 794 6.38 -57.76 -11.90
C ARG A 794 5.00 -57.16 -12.09
N SER A 795 4.90 -55.93 -12.56
CA SER A 795 3.63 -55.27 -12.85
C SER A 795 3.46 -55.06 -14.36
N ASP A 796 2.33 -55.51 -14.89
CA ASP A 796 1.90 -55.35 -16.28
C ASP A 796 0.75 -54.35 -16.35
N TYR A 797 1.08 -53.12 -16.77
CA TYR A 797 0.14 -52.01 -16.87
C TYR A 797 -0.80 -52.12 -18.08
N THR A 798 -0.54 -53.03 -19.03
CA THR A 798 -1.44 -53.31 -20.16
C THR A 798 -2.44 -54.39 -19.78
N ALA A 799 -1.97 -55.53 -19.26
CA ALA A 799 -2.82 -56.62 -18.79
C ALA A 799 -3.55 -56.29 -17.48
N LYS A 800 -3.11 -55.25 -16.76
CA LYS A 800 -3.58 -54.89 -15.42
C LYS A 800 -3.37 -56.03 -14.41
N THR A 801 -2.25 -56.72 -14.53
CA THR A 801 -1.87 -57.85 -13.67
C THR A 801 -0.49 -57.70 -13.06
N TRP A 802 -0.22 -58.36 -11.94
CA TRP A 802 1.07 -58.40 -11.29
C TRP A 802 1.42 -59.78 -10.72
N SER A 803 2.70 -60.06 -10.58
CA SER A 803 3.22 -61.31 -10.02
C SER A 803 4.22 -61.01 -8.90
N LEU A 804 4.34 -61.92 -7.94
CA LEU A 804 5.17 -61.77 -6.73
C LEU A 804 6.11 -62.96 -6.55
N TRP A 805 7.38 -62.67 -6.27
CA TRP A 805 8.38 -63.64 -5.84
C TRP A 805 8.92 -63.28 -4.46
N LEU A 806 9.34 -64.29 -3.71
CA LEU A 806 10.10 -64.16 -2.47
C LEU A 806 11.37 -65.00 -2.60
N ASN A 807 12.53 -64.39 -2.37
CA ASN A 807 13.83 -65.04 -2.43
C ASN A 807 14.02 -65.87 -3.72
N GLY A 808 13.57 -65.33 -4.85
CA GLY A 808 13.62 -65.98 -6.18
C GLY A 808 12.54 -67.03 -6.46
N SER A 809 11.74 -67.42 -5.46
CA SER A 809 10.64 -68.37 -5.65
C SER A 809 9.34 -67.63 -6.00
N LEU A 810 8.68 -68.04 -7.08
CA LEU A 810 7.39 -67.48 -7.50
C LEU A 810 6.31 -67.84 -6.49
N LEU A 811 5.68 -66.83 -5.89
CA LEU A 811 4.63 -67.02 -4.88
C LEU A 811 3.22 -66.86 -5.45
N ALA A 812 3.04 -65.88 -6.35
CA ALA A 812 1.75 -65.60 -6.96
C ALA A 812 1.95 -65.09 -8.39
N ARG A 813 1.11 -65.55 -9.30
CA ARG A 813 1.18 -65.25 -10.72
C ARG A 813 -0.09 -64.54 -11.18
N ASP A 814 0.08 -63.50 -11.98
CA ASP A 814 -0.96 -62.77 -12.71
C ASP A 814 -2.18 -62.32 -11.87
N LEU A 815 -1.92 -61.83 -10.66
CA LEU A 815 -2.92 -61.20 -9.78
C LEU A 815 -3.45 -59.90 -10.40
N GLY A 816 -4.72 -59.58 -10.26
CA GLY A 816 -5.29 -58.31 -10.76
C GLY A 816 -4.77 -57.08 -10.02
N PHE A 817 -4.65 -55.95 -10.71
CA PHE A 817 -4.37 -54.65 -10.09
C PHE A 817 -5.50 -54.21 -9.16
N PHE A 818 -5.13 -53.64 -8.01
CA PHE A 818 -6.09 -53.03 -7.08
C PHE A 818 -6.78 -51.80 -7.69
N ASP A 819 -6.01 -50.89 -8.30
CA ASP A 819 -6.49 -49.80 -9.15
C ASP A 819 -6.20 -50.08 -10.63
N THR A 820 -7.25 -50.40 -11.38
CA THR A 820 -7.17 -50.70 -12.82
C THR A 820 -7.07 -49.45 -13.71
N THR A 821 -7.25 -48.25 -13.14
CA THR A 821 -7.18 -46.97 -13.88
C THR A 821 -5.75 -46.51 -14.12
N CYS A 822 -4.79 -46.98 -13.34
CA CYS A 822 -3.38 -46.62 -13.52
C CYS A 822 -2.82 -47.18 -14.84
N GLU A 823 -2.27 -46.31 -15.68
CA GLU A 823 -1.71 -46.66 -16.99
C GLU A 823 -0.18 -46.82 -16.98
N SER A 824 0.48 -46.38 -15.91
CA SER A 824 1.93 -46.44 -15.76
C SER A 824 2.35 -46.42 -14.29
N PHE A 825 3.60 -46.81 -14.03
CA PHE A 825 4.21 -46.71 -12.71
C PHE A 825 4.58 -45.25 -12.39
N SER A 826 4.06 -44.74 -11.29
CA SER A 826 4.23 -43.34 -10.87
C SER A 826 4.86 -43.18 -9.49
N SER A 827 4.73 -44.19 -8.62
CA SER A 827 5.30 -44.14 -7.27
C SER A 827 5.53 -45.52 -6.66
N LEU A 828 6.50 -45.60 -5.74
CA LEU A 828 6.65 -46.67 -4.77
C LEU A 828 6.28 -46.11 -3.40
N THR A 829 5.39 -46.78 -2.68
CA THR A 829 4.96 -46.37 -1.33
C THR A 829 5.12 -47.51 -0.34
N LEU A 830 5.69 -47.20 0.82
CA LEU A 830 5.72 -48.07 2.00
C LEU A 830 4.87 -47.40 3.08
N ASP A 831 3.94 -48.16 3.66
CA ASP A 831 2.95 -47.66 4.62
C ASP A 831 2.95 -48.55 5.87
N GLU A 832 3.05 -47.91 7.03
CA GLU A 832 2.98 -48.56 8.34
C GLU A 832 1.96 -47.83 9.23
N PRO A 833 0.71 -48.31 9.28
CA PRO A 833 -0.39 -47.58 9.92
C PRO A 833 -0.33 -47.57 11.45
N ALA A 834 0.50 -48.42 12.07
CA ALA A 834 0.62 -48.54 13.52
C ALA A 834 2.04 -48.20 13.98
N THR A 835 2.17 -47.66 15.21
CA THR A 835 3.49 -47.45 15.82
C THR A 835 4.03 -48.79 16.35
N LEU A 836 5.12 -49.25 15.76
CA LEU A 836 5.69 -50.57 16.06
C LEU A 836 6.80 -50.51 17.11
N ALA A 837 6.92 -51.59 17.90
CA ALA A 837 8.03 -51.77 18.85
C ALA A 837 9.39 -52.00 18.15
N SER A 838 9.36 -52.66 16.99
CA SER A 838 10.50 -52.81 16.08
C SER A 838 10.06 -52.29 14.70
N PRO A 839 10.72 -51.29 14.12
CA PRO A 839 10.30 -50.71 12.85
C PRO A 839 10.51 -51.69 11.69
N THR A 840 9.64 -51.59 10.69
CA THR A 840 9.83 -52.27 9.40
C THR A 840 11.08 -51.70 8.73
N ALA A 841 12.00 -52.55 8.30
CA ALA A 841 13.20 -52.14 7.60
C ALA A 841 13.12 -52.49 6.11
N PHE A 842 13.72 -51.65 5.26
CA PHE A 842 13.76 -51.82 3.82
C PHE A 842 15.12 -51.40 3.27
N ASP A 843 15.58 -52.12 2.26
CA ASP A 843 16.93 -51.96 1.72
C ASP A 843 16.97 -52.37 0.23
N ASN A 844 18.02 -51.96 -0.47
CA ASN A 844 18.38 -52.37 -1.83
C ASN A 844 17.20 -52.38 -2.82
N ILE A 845 16.49 -51.26 -2.89
CA ILE A 845 15.33 -51.09 -3.77
C ILE A 845 15.83 -50.85 -5.20
N ARG A 846 15.26 -51.58 -6.16
CA ARG A 846 15.51 -51.41 -7.60
C ARG A 846 14.20 -51.41 -8.37
N ILE A 847 14.05 -50.48 -9.31
CA ILE A 847 12.91 -50.41 -10.23
C ILE A 847 13.45 -50.32 -11.66
N ALA A 848 13.09 -51.29 -12.50
CA ALA A 848 13.60 -51.43 -13.86
C ALA A 848 12.48 -51.56 -14.90
N LEU A 849 12.76 -51.06 -16.11
CA LEU A 849 11.92 -51.17 -17.30
C LEU A 849 12.21 -52.49 -18.03
N ASP A 850 11.23 -52.97 -18.80
CA ASP A 850 11.45 -54.05 -19.76
C ASP A 850 12.30 -53.57 -20.97
N TRP A 851 13.07 -54.47 -21.58
CA TRP A 851 13.77 -54.27 -22.86
C TRP A 851 13.07 -55.12 -23.94
N ASN A 852 12.61 -54.47 -25.02
CA ASN A 852 12.10 -55.12 -26.24
C ASN A 852 13.12 -56.06 -26.94
N GLY A 853 12.80 -57.36 -27.01
CA GLY A 853 13.61 -58.40 -27.70
C GLY A 853 13.83 -59.68 -26.89
N ARG A 854 13.32 -59.75 -25.67
CA ARG A 854 13.54 -60.85 -24.72
C ARG A 854 12.61 -62.06 -24.93
N PRO A 855 13.07 -63.30 -24.64
CA PRO A 855 12.15 -64.43 -24.40
C PRO A 855 11.33 -64.23 -23.11
N ALA A 856 10.03 -64.51 -23.16
CA ALA A 856 9.16 -64.43 -21.98
C ALA A 856 9.54 -65.47 -20.90
N GLY A 857 9.60 -65.04 -19.64
CA GLY A 857 9.77 -65.92 -18.47
C GLY A 857 11.17 -65.93 -17.83
N VAL A 858 12.11 -65.14 -18.34
CA VAL A 858 13.48 -65.02 -17.81
C VAL A 858 13.62 -63.73 -17.01
N VAL A 859 14.17 -63.81 -15.79
CA VAL A 859 14.46 -62.65 -14.93
C VAL A 859 15.75 -61.98 -15.42
N VAL A 860 15.75 -60.65 -15.51
CA VAL A 860 16.93 -59.88 -15.97
C VAL A 860 17.90 -59.69 -14.81
N ILE A 861 18.65 -60.76 -14.55
CA ILE A 861 19.96 -60.68 -13.88
C ILE A 861 20.97 -61.03 -14.98
N ASP A 862 21.90 -60.13 -15.23
CA ASP A 862 23.06 -60.25 -16.11
C ASP A 862 24.21 -59.74 -15.23
N ASP A 863 24.62 -60.57 -14.28
CA ASP A 863 25.53 -60.18 -13.20
C ASP A 863 26.95 -59.94 -13.72
N ASP A 864 27.32 -60.52 -14.88
CA ASP A 864 28.64 -60.38 -15.50
C ASP A 864 28.67 -59.42 -16.70
N GLY A 865 27.51 -58.93 -17.15
CA GLY A 865 27.35 -57.79 -18.06
C GLY A 865 27.65 -58.12 -19.52
N ASP A 866 27.55 -59.38 -19.91
CA ASP A 866 27.92 -59.85 -21.25
C ASP A 866 26.74 -59.76 -22.25
N GLY A 867 25.55 -59.40 -21.75
CA GLY A 867 24.34 -59.23 -22.54
C GLY A 867 23.61 -60.54 -22.85
N ILE A 868 23.94 -61.61 -22.12
CA ILE A 868 23.19 -62.84 -21.93
C ILE A 868 22.61 -62.77 -20.50
N CYS A 869 21.49 -63.46 -20.23
CA CYS A 869 20.92 -63.45 -18.89
C CYS A 869 21.34 -64.69 -18.10
N ASP A 870 21.59 -64.47 -16.80
CA ASP A 870 22.05 -65.48 -15.86
C ASP A 870 21.21 -66.76 -15.89
N ASP A 871 19.89 -66.63 -16.02
CA ASP A 871 18.96 -67.76 -15.99
C ASP A 871 19.07 -68.62 -17.26
N TRP A 872 19.38 -68.02 -18.42
CA TRP A 872 19.58 -68.77 -19.68
C TRP A 872 20.93 -69.48 -19.68
N GLU A 873 21.98 -68.82 -19.19
CA GLU A 873 23.32 -69.40 -19.07
C GLU A 873 23.34 -70.58 -18.09
N ARG A 874 22.69 -70.42 -16.93
CA ARG A 874 22.49 -71.52 -15.98
C ARG A 874 21.61 -72.63 -16.56
N GLY A 875 20.66 -72.29 -17.44
CA GLY A 875 19.77 -73.25 -18.09
C GLY A 875 20.49 -74.21 -19.04
N TRP A 876 21.40 -73.71 -19.88
CA TRP A 876 22.13 -74.51 -20.87
C TRP A 876 23.46 -75.06 -20.37
N PHE A 877 24.19 -74.28 -19.56
CA PHE A 877 25.58 -74.58 -19.20
C PHE A 877 25.79 -74.78 -17.69
N GLY A 878 24.81 -74.40 -16.86
CA GLY A 878 24.92 -74.45 -15.40
C GLY A 878 25.95 -73.47 -14.82
N SER A 879 26.44 -72.51 -15.61
CA SER A 879 27.48 -71.54 -15.24
C SER A 879 27.30 -70.24 -16.01
N LEU A 880 27.69 -69.11 -15.39
CA LEU A 880 27.72 -67.77 -16.00
C LEU A 880 29.03 -67.47 -16.75
N THR A 881 29.91 -68.46 -16.94
CA THR A 881 31.25 -68.22 -17.48
C THR A 881 31.54 -69.07 -18.72
N VAL A 882 30.57 -69.85 -19.16
CA VAL A 882 30.73 -70.80 -20.28
C VAL A 882 30.23 -70.14 -21.54
N ALA A 883 29.00 -69.62 -21.51
CA ALA A 883 28.56 -68.66 -22.50
C ALA A 883 29.14 -67.28 -22.16
N ALA A 884 29.57 -66.60 -23.19
CA ALA A 884 30.03 -65.23 -23.18
C ALA A 884 29.51 -64.56 -24.45
N ALA A 885 29.43 -63.23 -24.46
CA ALA A 885 29.06 -62.45 -25.65
C ALA A 885 29.75 -62.86 -26.98
N ALA A 886 30.95 -63.44 -26.90
CA ALA A 886 31.81 -63.80 -28.03
C ALA A 886 32.18 -65.30 -28.11
N SER A 887 31.59 -66.17 -27.29
CA SER A 887 31.76 -67.63 -27.42
C SER A 887 30.80 -68.20 -28.46
N ASP A 888 31.10 -69.41 -28.93
CA ASP A 888 30.38 -70.19 -29.96
C ASP A 888 30.58 -71.66 -29.57
N GLN A 889 29.73 -72.13 -28.67
CA GLN A 889 30.02 -73.32 -27.87
C GLN A 889 29.88 -74.63 -28.66
N ASP A 890 29.00 -74.68 -29.66
CA ASP A 890 28.82 -75.81 -30.57
C ASP A 890 29.64 -75.69 -31.87
N GLY A 891 30.40 -74.59 -32.01
CA GLY A 891 31.40 -74.37 -33.07
C GLY A 891 30.76 -74.16 -34.43
N ASP A 892 29.55 -73.63 -34.41
CA ASP A 892 28.67 -73.55 -35.53
C ASP A 892 28.91 -72.23 -36.31
N GLY A 893 29.45 -71.21 -35.66
CA GLY A 893 29.73 -69.89 -36.22
C GLY A 893 28.69 -68.83 -35.86
N SER A 894 27.66 -69.18 -35.11
CA SER A 894 26.74 -68.28 -34.41
C SER A 894 27.27 -68.09 -32.99
N LEU A 895 27.37 -66.86 -32.50
CA LEU A 895 27.83 -66.66 -31.13
C LEU A 895 26.73 -67.04 -30.13
N ASP A 896 27.07 -67.55 -28.95
CA ASP A 896 26.10 -67.97 -27.91
C ASP A 896 25.12 -66.83 -27.57
N ARG A 897 25.59 -65.57 -27.61
CA ARG A 897 24.73 -64.37 -27.48
C ARG A 897 23.78 -64.18 -28.65
N GLU A 898 24.23 -64.41 -29.88
CA GLU A 898 23.37 -64.37 -31.06
C GLU A 898 22.33 -65.49 -31.03
N GLU A 899 22.69 -66.65 -30.48
CA GLU A 899 21.81 -67.80 -30.32
C GLU A 899 20.76 -67.58 -29.22
N PHE A 900 21.19 -67.04 -28.07
CA PHE A 900 20.30 -66.53 -27.03
C PHE A 900 19.24 -65.58 -27.61
N LEU A 901 19.70 -64.60 -28.41
CA LEU A 901 18.82 -63.65 -29.07
C LEU A 901 17.94 -64.32 -30.14
N ALA A 902 18.47 -65.24 -30.94
CA ALA A 902 17.74 -65.94 -32.00
C ALA A 902 16.75 -67.00 -31.47
N GLY A 903 16.94 -67.46 -30.24
CA GLY A 903 16.21 -68.59 -29.65
C GLY A 903 16.64 -69.94 -30.23
N THR A 904 17.91 -70.07 -30.63
CA THR A 904 18.51 -71.33 -31.08
C THR A 904 19.15 -72.09 -29.91
N ASP A 905 19.53 -73.34 -30.15
CA ASP A 905 20.10 -74.23 -29.13
C ASP A 905 21.64 -74.16 -29.23
N PRO A 906 22.33 -73.59 -28.22
CA PRO A 906 23.76 -73.32 -28.28
C PRO A 906 24.64 -74.57 -28.08
N LEU A 907 24.02 -75.76 -28.04
CA LEU A 907 24.68 -77.06 -27.98
C LEU A 907 24.37 -77.93 -29.21
N ASP A 908 23.53 -77.46 -30.13
CA ASP A 908 23.17 -78.18 -31.37
C ASP A 908 23.59 -77.40 -32.62
N PRO A 909 24.68 -77.80 -33.31
CA PRO A 909 25.17 -77.08 -34.49
C PRO A 909 24.23 -77.19 -35.71
N GLY A 910 23.11 -77.90 -35.60
CA GLY A 910 22.00 -77.87 -36.55
C GLY A 910 20.94 -76.79 -36.29
N SER A 911 20.92 -76.18 -35.10
CA SER A 911 19.93 -75.22 -34.63
C SER A 911 20.36 -73.80 -34.97
N ARG A 912 20.04 -73.32 -36.18
CA ARG A 912 20.55 -72.02 -36.68
C ARG A 912 19.48 -71.14 -37.29
N LEU A 913 19.66 -69.83 -37.14
CA LEU A 913 18.87 -68.84 -37.87
C LEU A 913 19.41 -68.67 -39.31
N VAL A 914 18.97 -69.56 -40.20
CA VAL A 914 19.33 -69.55 -41.63
C VAL A 914 18.11 -69.65 -42.53
N ILE A 915 18.20 -69.12 -43.76
CA ILE A 915 17.20 -69.42 -44.79
C ILE A 915 17.38 -70.88 -45.22
N SER A 916 16.50 -71.75 -44.74
CA SER A 916 16.56 -73.20 -44.92
C SER A 916 15.99 -73.67 -46.25
N ALA A 917 15.09 -72.90 -46.87
CA ALA A 917 14.58 -73.19 -48.21
C ALA A 917 14.27 -71.92 -49.02
N ILE A 918 14.52 -71.99 -50.33
CA ILE A 918 14.14 -70.98 -51.31
C ILE A 918 13.42 -71.68 -52.47
N VAL A 919 12.12 -71.43 -52.63
CA VAL A 919 11.26 -72.14 -53.59
C VAL A 919 10.62 -71.15 -54.57
N PRO A 920 10.72 -71.36 -55.90
CA PRO A 920 10.01 -70.56 -56.89
C PRO A 920 8.49 -70.69 -56.73
N GLY A 921 7.78 -69.56 -56.70
CA GLY A 921 6.31 -69.48 -56.64
C GLY A 921 5.69 -69.03 -57.96
N ALA A 922 4.36 -69.22 -58.09
CA ALA A 922 3.61 -68.74 -59.25
C ALA A 922 3.69 -67.20 -59.41
N ALA A 923 3.58 -66.71 -60.65
CA ALA A 923 3.55 -65.29 -61.00
C ALA A 923 4.78 -64.46 -60.56
N GLY A 924 6.00 -65.02 -60.70
CA GLY A 924 7.24 -64.27 -60.46
C GLY A 924 7.48 -63.96 -58.98
N ARG A 925 7.20 -64.92 -58.09
CA ARG A 925 7.46 -64.80 -56.65
C ARG A 925 8.49 -65.82 -56.18
N LEU A 926 9.18 -65.49 -55.10
CA LEU A 926 10.13 -66.36 -54.41
C LEU A 926 9.65 -66.57 -52.97
N THR A 927 9.53 -67.82 -52.55
CA THR A 927 9.13 -68.19 -51.19
C THR A 927 10.34 -68.67 -50.41
N MET A 928 10.60 -68.06 -49.26
CA MET A 928 11.72 -68.39 -48.38
C MET A 928 11.21 -68.94 -47.05
N GLN A 929 11.94 -69.90 -46.50
CA GLN A 929 11.66 -70.49 -45.19
C GLN A 929 12.88 -70.43 -44.30
N TRP A 930 12.69 -70.28 -43.00
CA TRP A 930 13.75 -70.34 -41.98
C TRP A 930 13.22 -70.88 -40.65
N PRO A 931 14.07 -71.53 -39.82
CA PRO A 931 13.72 -71.92 -38.46
C PRO A 931 13.29 -70.70 -37.64
N SER A 932 12.25 -70.87 -36.83
CA SER A 932 11.62 -69.78 -36.10
C SER A 932 11.38 -70.17 -34.65
N ALA A 933 11.81 -69.30 -33.74
CA ALA A 933 11.54 -69.42 -32.32
C ALA A 933 10.32 -68.54 -31.95
N PRO A 934 9.49 -68.96 -30.98
CA PRO A 934 8.35 -68.16 -30.53
C PRO A 934 8.75 -66.73 -30.15
N GLU A 935 7.84 -65.78 -30.35
CA GLU A 935 7.98 -64.39 -29.90
C GLU A 935 9.17 -63.60 -30.49
N ARG A 936 9.77 -64.10 -31.57
CA ARG A 936 10.79 -63.37 -32.34
C ARG A 936 10.18 -62.55 -33.47
N ILE A 937 10.89 -61.48 -33.84
CA ILE A 937 10.56 -60.64 -34.99
C ILE A 937 11.76 -60.66 -35.93
N TYR A 938 11.50 -60.92 -37.20
CA TYR A 938 12.53 -61.04 -38.22
C TYR A 938 12.40 -59.96 -39.28
N ALA A 939 13.53 -59.65 -39.91
CA ALA A 939 13.61 -58.84 -41.11
C ALA A 939 14.31 -59.63 -42.21
N LEU A 940 13.65 -59.73 -43.37
CA LEU A 940 14.27 -60.19 -44.60
C LEU A 940 14.95 -58.99 -45.26
N VAL A 941 16.26 -59.10 -45.48
CA VAL A 941 17.06 -58.09 -46.15
C VAL A 941 17.71 -58.68 -47.41
N ALA A 942 17.97 -57.84 -48.41
CA ALA A 942 18.57 -58.25 -49.68
C ALA A 942 19.58 -57.24 -50.21
N LYS A 943 20.44 -57.72 -51.10
CA LYS A 943 21.32 -56.90 -51.95
C LYS A 943 21.55 -57.57 -53.30
N THR A 944 21.89 -56.78 -54.30
CA THR A 944 22.11 -57.27 -55.68
C THR A 944 23.57 -57.60 -55.97
N ASN A 945 24.50 -57.10 -55.15
CA ASN A 945 25.93 -57.39 -55.24
C ASN A 945 26.50 -57.75 -53.84
N LEU A 946 27.23 -58.86 -53.74
CA LEU A 946 27.86 -59.27 -52.47
C LEU A 946 28.91 -58.27 -51.98
N ALA A 947 29.52 -57.48 -52.87
CA ALA A 947 30.51 -56.47 -52.51
C ALA A 947 29.91 -55.22 -51.83
N ASP A 948 28.58 -55.01 -51.90
CA ASP A 948 27.95 -53.85 -51.26
C ASP A 948 27.97 -53.99 -49.73
N ALA A 949 28.36 -52.90 -49.07
CA ALA A 949 28.52 -52.85 -47.62
C ALA A 949 27.19 -52.93 -46.86
N ALA A 950 26.10 -52.43 -47.44
CA ALA A 950 24.79 -52.34 -46.80
C ALA A 950 23.81 -53.39 -47.35
N TRP A 951 23.03 -53.98 -46.46
CA TRP A 951 21.84 -54.77 -46.81
C TRP A 951 20.61 -53.88 -46.80
N SER A 952 19.74 -54.00 -47.81
CA SER A 952 18.50 -53.24 -47.89
C SER A 952 17.32 -54.08 -47.38
N PRO A 953 16.41 -53.53 -46.57
CA PRO A 953 15.24 -54.28 -46.12
C PRO A 953 14.31 -54.62 -47.29
N VAL A 954 13.93 -55.89 -47.40
CA VAL A 954 12.87 -56.38 -48.28
C VAL A 954 11.53 -56.36 -47.55
N GLN A 955 11.53 -56.88 -46.32
CA GLN A 955 10.39 -56.84 -45.43
C GLN A 955 10.88 -56.91 -43.98
N THR A 956 10.35 -56.02 -43.15
CA THR A 956 10.62 -55.96 -41.71
C THR A 956 9.38 -56.39 -40.94
N ARG A 957 9.53 -56.55 -39.63
CA ARG A 957 8.48 -56.89 -38.66
C ARG A 957 7.76 -58.21 -38.98
N ILE A 958 8.51 -59.21 -39.44
CA ILE A 958 7.98 -60.54 -39.72
C ILE A 958 7.85 -61.27 -38.39
N ALA A 959 6.62 -61.37 -37.86
CA ALA A 959 6.36 -62.08 -36.62
C ALA A 959 6.67 -63.59 -36.75
N ALA A 960 7.18 -64.18 -35.67
CA ALA A 960 7.48 -65.60 -35.59
C ALA A 960 6.24 -66.49 -35.79
N THR A 961 6.39 -67.53 -36.59
CA THR A 961 5.46 -68.66 -36.73
C THR A 961 6.24 -69.96 -36.52
N ALA A 962 6.65 -70.22 -35.29
CA ALA A 962 7.42 -71.42 -34.92
C ALA A 962 6.69 -72.72 -35.33
N PRO A 963 7.41 -73.78 -35.76
CA PRO A 963 8.87 -73.91 -35.77
C PRO A 963 9.54 -73.33 -37.04
N THR A 964 8.78 -72.92 -38.06
CA THR A 964 9.33 -72.47 -39.35
C THR A 964 8.53 -71.29 -39.91
N ASN A 965 9.19 -70.15 -40.09
CA ASN A 965 8.61 -69.02 -40.81
C ASN A 965 8.67 -69.26 -42.31
N THR A 966 7.61 -68.84 -43.02
CA THR A 966 7.55 -68.83 -44.48
C THR A 966 7.17 -67.44 -44.96
N LEU A 967 7.91 -66.90 -45.92
CA LEU A 967 7.63 -65.59 -46.53
C LEU A 967 7.76 -65.64 -48.05
N SER A 968 6.72 -65.20 -48.77
CA SER A 968 6.73 -65.08 -50.23
C SER A 968 6.86 -63.63 -50.67
N ILE A 969 7.90 -63.31 -51.46
CA ILE A 969 8.16 -61.97 -51.99
C ILE A 969 8.07 -61.95 -53.53
N PRO A 970 7.74 -60.81 -54.17
CA PRO A 970 7.85 -60.68 -55.62
C PRO A 970 9.33 -60.59 -56.05
N VAL A 971 9.67 -61.16 -57.20
CA VAL A 971 11.02 -61.06 -57.80
C VAL A 971 10.95 -60.51 -59.23
N SER A 972 11.86 -59.60 -59.56
CA SER A 972 12.00 -59.06 -60.91
C SER A 972 12.94 -59.94 -61.74
N PRO A 973 12.60 -60.31 -62.99
CA PRO A 973 13.28 -61.36 -63.76
C PRO A 973 14.72 -61.06 -64.22
N ALA A 974 15.28 -59.87 -63.93
CA ALA A 974 16.56 -59.42 -64.51
C ALA A 974 17.70 -59.15 -63.51
N ALA A 975 17.54 -59.35 -62.19
CA ALA A 975 18.58 -59.03 -61.21
C ALA A 975 18.96 -60.23 -60.32
N ARG A 976 20.26 -60.59 -60.30
CA ARG A 976 20.81 -61.50 -59.26
C ARG A 976 20.66 -60.80 -57.90
N SER A 977 20.07 -61.50 -56.92
CA SER A 977 19.83 -60.98 -55.57
C SER A 977 20.28 -62.00 -54.54
N PHE A 978 20.86 -61.51 -53.45
CA PHE A 978 21.24 -62.27 -52.26
C PHE A 978 20.30 -61.87 -51.13
N PHE A 979 19.85 -62.85 -50.33
CA PHE A 979 18.93 -62.65 -49.22
C PHE A 979 19.59 -63.07 -47.91
N ARG A 980 19.26 -62.36 -46.83
CA ARG A 980 19.63 -62.71 -45.46
C ARG A 980 18.42 -62.50 -44.56
N ILE A 981 18.21 -63.43 -43.64
CA ILE A 981 17.28 -63.24 -42.53
C ILE A 981 18.04 -62.64 -41.33
N ARG A 982 17.44 -61.67 -40.67
CA ARG A 982 18.01 -61.00 -39.49
C ARG A 982 16.95 -60.97 -38.39
N LEU A 983 17.38 -61.12 -37.14
CA LEU A 983 16.54 -60.75 -36.00
C LEU A 983 16.38 -59.22 -35.95
N GLU A 984 15.15 -58.74 -35.88
CA GLU A 984 14.84 -57.33 -35.75
C GLU A 984 14.65 -57.00 -34.27
N SER A 985 15.50 -56.11 -33.75
CA SER A 985 15.22 -55.40 -32.51
C SER A 985 13.97 -54.55 -32.77
N ALA A 986 12.86 -54.78 -32.06
CA ALA A 986 11.70 -53.91 -32.20
C ALA A 986 12.13 -52.47 -31.87
N PRO A 987 11.65 -51.45 -32.62
CA PRO A 987 12.04 -50.06 -32.41
C PRO A 987 11.76 -49.56 -31.00
#